data_AF-A0A939R4C7-F1
#
_entry.id   AF-A0A939R4C7-F1
#
_cell.length_a   1.000
_cell.length_b   1.000
_cell.length_c   1.000
_cell.angle_alpha   90.00
_cell.angle_beta   90.00
_cell.angle_gamma   90.00
#
_symmetry.space_group_name_H-M   'P 1'
#
loop_
_entity.id
_entity.type
_entity.pdbx_description
1 polymer ?
#
loop_
_entity_poly.entity_id
_entity_poly.type
_entity_poly.pdbx_seq_one_letter_code
_entity_poly.pdbx_strand_id
1 'polypeptide(L)'
;MVRTKTLIAACFFLVASALVQAQGIGSAKDLQAFIEACNAGKDISQWYDSDSTVFLSADLDLSKVRKLPRVETFKGVFDGRGHCIKGWKATGGLFHFIADGAEVRNLIIDSSCSMQVSSKSDEFRAGFIADTNEGVIRNCVNRGSIKHSCDYAVAPIYIGGICGYNQFVILGCRNDGKLFSDVSGDGKESVSLDLGGIAGGSRGRAKQGNTIARCENTGEVSAISSLSSMYIGGICGNSGPVTIKYCINRGVVKSEIRATEDGSVKGIERIGGIAGQAKADIIRCDNFGSVSATGECGANVAGICGIPHSSLVIADCMNFGSVTSTAEQPSHTGGIAGNIGRPVRIRGCINCGEIRFDGISSRARSTAGGIVGNTYVVKDAKDGAYVRNCVNHGSVYAGAGGNKYDATNRNAIHAAGIVAYAEGRGDLRSFVKDCSSDGQVTCVSGRKGQICATTVDVVTGGSAPDDFATPVKAADGVPNVTGRVTTPEGQPIEGIVVTDGRQCVKTGADGSYAMTSDLSEARFVYLSLPATVNIPMRDGVPAFFRRIPRYSKAVQADFVLTTREPAKDYTVMMIADPQVRPYGVDGSMEAWATSVAPDAEAFRASCKGDVYSINLGDLVYNYMNAWDDYMDIASMIKCPTFNVIGNHDYDQGTLFETEQGNVFYETYVGPEHYSFDLGDIHYLVFNTILYDRPSVKSSYSYGVDDRTLEWMKADLSYIPKDKIIVTCTHHNPFKTPNSSPHGSHNVYSRHYEDYLALLSSYREVYAWNGHNHTNFYYNYKGKKTKHGAPNIQCISVTRCTGALRFNAYLGADGEPQGYMVLNVAGDSLSWYYKSVGHGRDMQMRAYPPQRTSDGCVLVNIWNWSEGWSMPQWCEGGVPVAEMQSAPGVDPDYYDLFQTVTNKTTRKYCKPSDKAVLFKVKPSPGVNSGTIRVTDMFGVEYSLDVSW
;
A
#
# COMPACT_ATOMS: atom_id res chain seq x y z
N MET A 1 -47.19 -9.62 -52.86
CA MET A 1 -48.58 -10.08 -53.13
C MET A 1 -48.51 -11.61 -53.21
N VAL A 2 -49.37 -12.37 -52.50
CA VAL A 2 -49.46 -13.87 -52.55
C VAL A 2 -48.22 -14.63 -51.97
N ARG A 3 -48.28 -15.77 -51.25
CA ARG A 3 -49.28 -16.35 -50.30
C ARG A 3 -48.59 -17.39 -49.38
N THR A 4 -49.04 -17.46 -48.11
CA THR A 4 -49.44 -18.62 -47.27
C THR A 4 -49.32 -20.07 -47.80
N LYS A 5 -49.24 -21.18 -47.02
CA LYS A 5 -49.29 -21.45 -45.54
C LYS A 5 -49.04 -22.95 -45.24
N THR A 6 -48.58 -23.26 -44.02
CA THR A 6 -48.90 -24.46 -43.22
C THR A 6 -48.74 -24.05 -41.73
N LEU A 7 -49.67 -24.17 -40.75
CA LEU A 7 -50.70 -25.18 -40.40
C LEU A 7 -50.04 -26.53 -40.05
N ILE A 8 -50.25 -27.19 -38.90
CA ILE A 8 -51.14 -27.03 -37.71
C ILE A 8 -50.36 -27.64 -36.49
N ALA A 9 -50.59 -27.37 -35.19
CA ALA A 9 -51.81 -27.02 -34.44
C ALA A 9 -51.61 -25.87 -33.40
N ALA A 10 -51.81 -26.15 -32.10
CA ALA A 10 -51.87 -25.22 -30.96
C ALA A 10 -51.50 -25.92 -29.62
N CYS A 11 -51.01 -25.16 -28.64
CA CYS A 11 -51.33 -25.38 -27.21
C CYS A 11 -51.17 -24.06 -26.44
N PHE A 12 -52.28 -23.43 -26.04
CA PHE A 12 -52.28 -22.15 -25.32
C PHE A 12 -52.06 -22.40 -23.82
N PHE A 13 -50.86 -22.13 -23.32
CA PHE A 13 -50.64 -21.84 -21.90
C PHE A 13 -50.43 -20.34 -21.72
N LEU A 14 -51.50 -19.65 -21.31
CA LEU A 14 -51.45 -18.28 -20.80
C LEU A 14 -50.82 -18.28 -19.40
N VAL A 15 -49.51 -18.49 -19.34
CA VAL A 15 -48.73 -17.97 -18.21
C VAL A 15 -48.67 -16.47 -18.41
N ALA A 16 -49.53 -15.75 -17.69
CA ALA A 16 -49.40 -14.31 -17.57
C ALA A 16 -48.09 -14.01 -16.84
N SER A 17 -47.04 -13.70 -17.59
CA SER A 17 -45.80 -13.12 -17.07
C SER A 17 -46.12 -11.72 -16.55
N ALA A 18 -46.71 -11.66 -15.36
CA ALA A 18 -46.82 -10.43 -14.61
C ALA A 18 -45.41 -9.88 -14.44
N LEU A 19 -45.14 -8.74 -15.07
CA LEU A 19 -44.00 -7.90 -14.73
C LEU A 19 -44.25 -7.44 -13.29
N VAL A 20 -43.73 -8.18 -12.32
CA VAL A 20 -43.75 -7.82 -10.91
C VAL A 20 -42.87 -6.58 -10.79
N GLN A 21 -43.52 -5.41 -10.85
CA GLN A 21 -42.86 -4.14 -10.75
C GLN A 21 -42.24 -4.03 -9.35
N ALA A 22 -40.90 -3.99 -9.32
CA ALA A 22 -40.08 -3.91 -8.13
C ALA A 22 -40.62 -2.87 -7.14
N GLN A 23 -41.16 -3.31 -6.00
CA GLN A 23 -41.81 -2.40 -5.04
C GLN A 23 -40.79 -1.74 -4.10
N GLY A 24 -39.69 -2.44 -3.82
CA GLY A 24 -38.74 -2.05 -2.78
C GLY A 24 -39.39 -1.99 -1.41
N ILE A 25 -38.64 -1.54 -0.41
CA ILE A 25 -39.13 -1.34 0.96
C ILE A 25 -39.48 0.14 1.12
N GLY A 26 -40.77 0.46 1.03
CA GLY A 26 -41.29 1.82 1.07
C GLY A 26 -41.92 2.24 2.41
N SER A 27 -42.15 1.31 3.35
CA SER A 27 -42.72 1.62 4.66
C SER A 27 -42.23 0.71 5.79
N ALA A 28 -42.50 1.14 7.02
CA ALA A 28 -42.24 0.37 8.25
C ALA A 28 -42.91 -1.02 8.26
N LYS A 29 -44.04 -1.17 7.56
CA LYS A 29 -44.76 -2.45 7.45
C LYS A 29 -44.08 -3.37 6.43
N ASP A 30 -43.60 -2.81 5.32
CA ASP A 30 -42.94 -3.58 4.26
C ASP A 30 -41.56 -4.08 4.75
N LEU A 31 -40.89 -3.28 5.59
CA LEU A 31 -39.67 -3.70 6.28
C LEU A 31 -39.93 -4.90 7.22
N GLN A 32 -41.04 -4.88 7.99
CA GLN A 32 -41.43 -6.02 8.83
C GLN A 32 -41.70 -7.26 7.99
N ALA A 33 -42.47 -7.13 6.91
CA ALA A 33 -42.78 -8.23 5.99
C ALA A 33 -41.52 -8.80 5.31
N PHE A 34 -40.55 -7.95 4.94
CA PHE A 34 -39.25 -8.35 4.41
C PHE A 34 -38.45 -9.16 5.43
N ILE A 35 -38.35 -8.67 6.67
CA ILE A 35 -37.61 -9.35 7.75
C ILE A 35 -38.26 -10.70 8.07
N GLU A 36 -39.59 -10.76 8.16
CA GLU A 36 -40.34 -12.01 8.36
C GLU A 36 -40.16 -12.99 7.20
N ALA A 37 -40.13 -12.53 5.95
CA ALA A 37 -39.88 -13.38 4.79
C ALA A 37 -38.45 -13.93 4.77
N CYS A 38 -37.45 -13.08 5.00
CA CYS A 38 -36.04 -13.46 5.05
C CYS A 38 -35.76 -14.47 6.17
N ASN A 39 -36.28 -14.20 7.39
CA ASN A 39 -36.10 -15.11 8.54
C ASN A 39 -36.85 -16.44 8.37
N ALA A 40 -37.96 -16.46 7.62
CA ALA A 40 -38.69 -17.68 7.30
C ALA A 40 -38.15 -18.43 6.07
N GLY A 41 -37.06 -17.96 5.43
CA GLY A 41 -36.49 -18.56 4.22
C GLY A 41 -37.44 -18.54 3.01
N LYS A 42 -38.37 -17.57 2.97
CA LYS A 42 -39.33 -17.39 1.86
C LYS A 42 -38.67 -16.64 0.70
N ASP A 43 -39.35 -16.65 -0.45
CA ASP A 43 -38.98 -15.77 -1.55
C ASP A 43 -39.08 -14.28 -1.13
N ILE A 44 -38.09 -13.50 -1.56
CA ILE A 44 -37.96 -12.06 -1.33
C ILE A 44 -37.89 -11.25 -2.63
N SER A 45 -38.12 -11.90 -3.79
CA SER A 45 -38.04 -11.30 -5.13
C SER A 45 -38.85 -10.02 -5.33
N GLN A 46 -40.00 -9.85 -4.66
CA GLN A 46 -40.83 -8.65 -4.75
C GLN A 46 -40.14 -7.35 -4.27
N TRP A 47 -39.07 -7.48 -3.48
CA TRP A 47 -38.25 -6.36 -2.99
C TRP A 47 -36.97 -6.14 -3.81
N TYR A 48 -36.69 -6.97 -4.82
CA TYR A 48 -35.53 -6.84 -5.70
C TYR A 48 -35.76 -5.81 -6.82
N ASP A 49 -34.69 -5.17 -7.26
CA ASP A 49 -34.60 -4.52 -8.57
C ASP A 49 -34.16 -5.51 -9.68
N SER A 50 -33.83 -5.00 -10.88
CA SER A 50 -33.36 -5.80 -12.02
C SER A 50 -32.11 -6.62 -11.72
N ASP A 51 -31.31 -6.18 -10.75
CA ASP A 51 -29.97 -6.69 -10.49
C ASP A 51 -29.99 -7.62 -9.25
N SER A 52 -31.20 -8.05 -8.84
CA SER A 52 -31.47 -8.86 -7.63
C SER A 52 -31.03 -8.19 -6.33
N THR A 53 -30.97 -6.85 -6.29
CA THR A 53 -30.65 -6.07 -5.09
C THR A 53 -31.93 -5.70 -4.33
N VAL A 54 -32.00 -6.00 -3.03
CA VAL A 54 -33.05 -5.48 -2.14
C VAL A 54 -32.81 -3.98 -1.96
N PHE A 55 -33.83 -3.13 -2.12
CA PHE A 55 -33.65 -1.69 -1.96
C PHE A 55 -34.72 -1.00 -1.11
N LEU A 56 -34.34 0.09 -0.44
CA LEU A 56 -35.29 1.04 0.11
C LEU A 56 -35.85 1.93 -1.01
N SER A 57 -37.17 2.14 -1.02
CA SER A 57 -37.86 3.04 -1.97
C SER A 57 -38.38 4.32 -1.33
N ALA A 58 -38.27 4.47 0.00
CA ALA A 58 -38.55 5.69 0.75
C ALA A 58 -37.84 5.70 2.11
N ASP A 59 -37.86 6.85 2.78
CA ASP A 59 -37.49 6.97 4.20
C ASP A 59 -38.52 6.25 5.11
N LEU A 60 -38.05 5.55 6.15
CA LEU A 60 -38.87 4.68 6.98
C LEU A 60 -39.07 5.26 8.40
N ASP A 61 -40.30 5.68 8.73
CA ASP A 61 -40.69 6.07 10.09
C ASP A 61 -41.05 4.85 10.96
N LEU A 62 -40.16 4.49 11.88
CA LEU A 62 -40.35 3.40 12.84
C LEU A 62 -40.85 3.90 14.22
N SER A 63 -41.19 5.19 14.39
CA SER A 63 -41.62 5.77 15.68
C SER A 63 -42.82 5.07 16.34
N LYS A 64 -43.69 4.46 15.52
CA LYS A 64 -44.89 3.72 15.95
C LYS A 64 -44.65 2.21 16.09
N VAL A 65 -43.47 1.71 15.71
CA VAL A 65 -43.10 0.29 15.77
C VAL A 65 -42.58 -0.04 17.18
N ARG A 66 -43.39 -0.74 17.98
CA ARG A 66 -43.05 -1.09 19.37
C ARG A 66 -41.88 -2.07 19.50
N LYS A 67 -41.70 -2.96 18.51
CA LYS A 67 -40.59 -3.91 18.40
C LYS A 67 -40.41 -4.24 16.91
N LEU A 68 -39.20 -4.09 16.40
CA LEU A 68 -38.81 -4.61 15.09
C LEU A 68 -38.05 -5.94 15.32
N PRO A 69 -38.34 -7.02 14.58
CA PRO A 69 -37.40 -8.15 14.50
C PRO A 69 -36.10 -7.72 13.79
N ARG A 70 -35.03 -8.51 13.93
CA ARG A 70 -33.80 -8.36 13.12
C ARG A 70 -33.84 -9.34 11.95
N VAL A 71 -33.08 -9.07 10.89
CA VAL A 71 -32.76 -10.10 9.88
C VAL A 71 -31.71 -11.03 10.50
N GLU A 72 -32.07 -12.27 10.83
CA GLU A 72 -31.19 -13.17 11.59
C GLU A 72 -29.99 -13.65 10.76
N THR A 73 -30.09 -13.69 9.42
CA THR A 73 -28.95 -13.86 8.49
C THR A 73 -29.29 -13.31 7.11
N PHE A 74 -28.45 -12.44 6.56
CA PHE A 74 -28.61 -11.89 5.21
C PHE A 74 -27.50 -12.37 4.25
N LYS A 75 -27.87 -12.64 3.00
CA LYS A 75 -27.04 -13.33 1.97
C LYS A 75 -27.09 -12.69 0.57
N GLY A 76 -27.60 -11.47 0.45
CA GLY A 76 -27.75 -10.77 -0.84
C GLY A 76 -27.10 -9.38 -0.82
N VAL A 77 -27.56 -8.50 -1.71
CA VAL A 77 -27.26 -7.06 -1.66
C VAL A 77 -28.46 -6.32 -1.10
N PHE A 78 -28.23 -5.43 -0.12
CA PHE A 78 -29.22 -4.49 0.41
C PHE A 78 -28.72 -3.06 0.18
N ASP A 79 -29.46 -2.28 -0.59
CA ASP A 79 -29.12 -0.90 -0.93
C ASP A 79 -30.13 0.07 -0.32
N GLY A 80 -29.69 0.83 0.69
CA GLY A 80 -30.46 1.90 1.28
C GLY A 80 -30.73 3.07 0.33
N ARG A 81 -29.99 3.19 -0.78
CA ARG A 81 -30.10 4.26 -1.79
C ARG A 81 -30.10 5.69 -1.21
N GLY A 82 -29.51 5.88 -0.03
CA GLY A 82 -29.47 7.15 0.72
C GLY A 82 -30.69 7.40 1.63
N HIS A 83 -31.66 6.48 1.69
CA HIS A 83 -32.84 6.61 2.54
C HIS A 83 -32.55 6.42 4.02
N CYS A 84 -33.34 7.12 4.85
CA CYS A 84 -33.20 7.18 6.29
C CYS A 84 -34.21 6.29 7.03
N ILE A 85 -33.73 5.45 7.96
CA ILE A 85 -34.55 4.87 9.03
C ILE A 85 -34.65 5.89 10.17
N LYS A 86 -35.86 6.17 10.65
CA LYS A 86 -36.19 7.23 11.63
C LYS A 86 -36.99 6.69 12.81
N GLY A 87 -36.85 7.32 13.98
CA GLY A 87 -37.62 7.02 15.19
C GLY A 87 -37.42 5.62 15.78
N TRP A 88 -36.40 4.88 15.34
CA TRP A 88 -36.23 3.46 15.67
C TRP A 88 -35.64 3.27 17.07
N LYS A 89 -36.38 2.54 17.91
CA LYS A 89 -35.89 2.03 19.19
C LYS A 89 -35.28 0.64 18.98
N ALA A 90 -33.99 0.63 18.70
CA ALA A 90 -33.24 -0.57 18.35
C ALA A 90 -32.90 -1.42 19.58
N THR A 91 -32.93 -2.75 19.42
CA THR A 91 -32.54 -3.74 20.44
C THR A 91 -31.34 -4.59 19.98
N GLY A 92 -30.57 -4.06 19.01
CA GLY A 92 -29.59 -4.76 18.18
C GLY A 92 -29.64 -4.20 16.75
N GLY A 93 -28.74 -4.63 15.89
CA GLY A 93 -28.65 -4.20 14.49
C GLY A 93 -29.82 -4.65 13.62
N LEU A 94 -30.02 -3.96 12.50
CA LEU A 94 -31.06 -4.34 11.52
C LEU A 94 -30.80 -5.75 10.98
N PHE A 95 -29.52 -6.06 10.77
CA PHE A 95 -29.01 -7.39 10.48
C PHE A 95 -28.35 -7.94 11.75
N HIS A 96 -28.76 -9.14 12.20
CA HIS A 96 -27.99 -9.84 13.23
C HIS A 96 -26.67 -10.35 12.64
N PHE A 97 -26.72 -10.92 11.43
CA PHE A 97 -25.56 -11.43 10.71
C PHE A 97 -25.62 -11.08 9.22
N ILE A 98 -24.60 -10.36 8.73
CA ILE A 98 -24.31 -10.20 7.30
C ILE A 98 -23.31 -11.29 6.91
N ALA A 99 -23.71 -12.21 6.03
CA ALA A 99 -22.93 -13.40 5.70
C ALA A 99 -21.81 -13.14 4.65
N ASP A 100 -20.97 -14.15 4.42
CA ASP A 100 -20.00 -14.17 3.33
C ASP A 100 -20.65 -13.87 1.98
N GLY A 101 -20.04 -12.98 1.19
CA GLY A 101 -20.55 -12.55 -0.12
C GLY A 101 -21.75 -11.60 -0.12
N ALA A 102 -22.32 -11.26 1.04
CA ALA A 102 -23.38 -10.25 1.14
C ALA A 102 -22.83 -8.82 1.19
N GLU A 103 -23.60 -7.84 0.71
CA GLU A 103 -23.31 -6.41 0.85
C GLU A 103 -24.53 -5.67 1.44
N VAL A 104 -24.29 -4.79 2.41
CA VAL A 104 -25.28 -3.82 2.91
C VAL A 104 -24.70 -2.42 2.72
N ARG A 105 -25.37 -1.59 1.91
CA ARG A 105 -24.81 -0.29 1.51
C ARG A 105 -25.80 0.88 1.51
N ASN A 106 -25.25 2.09 1.52
CA ASN A 106 -25.95 3.36 1.35
C ASN A 106 -27.15 3.57 2.32
N LEU A 107 -27.13 2.95 3.50
CA LEU A 107 -28.21 3.00 4.49
C LEU A 107 -27.92 4.06 5.56
N ILE A 108 -28.89 4.95 5.81
CA ILE A 108 -28.77 5.99 6.84
C ILE A 108 -29.69 5.66 8.02
N ILE A 109 -29.13 5.73 9.23
CA ILE A 109 -29.86 5.67 10.51
C ILE A 109 -29.91 7.09 11.06
N ASP A 110 -31.10 7.67 11.19
CA ASP A 110 -31.28 9.04 11.62
C ASP A 110 -31.03 9.25 13.13
N SER A 111 -30.76 10.50 13.50
CA SER A 111 -30.58 11.02 14.85
C SER A 111 -31.77 10.77 15.79
N SER A 112 -32.98 10.59 15.25
CA SER A 112 -34.16 10.17 16.02
C SER A 112 -34.17 8.70 16.45
N CYS A 113 -33.18 7.90 16.02
CA CYS A 113 -33.02 6.51 16.43
C CYS A 113 -32.16 6.37 17.70
N SER A 114 -32.47 5.36 18.53
CA SER A 114 -31.73 5.09 19.76
C SER A 114 -31.67 3.59 20.06
N MET A 115 -30.51 3.09 20.43
CA MET A 115 -30.32 1.73 20.93
C MET A 115 -30.07 1.80 22.44
N GLN A 116 -30.91 1.13 23.23
CA GLN A 116 -30.77 1.02 24.68
C GLN A 116 -30.83 -0.45 25.05
N VAL A 117 -29.69 -1.02 25.45
CA VAL A 117 -29.48 -2.47 25.55
C VAL A 117 -28.62 -2.85 26.76
N SER A 118 -28.76 -4.08 27.25
CA SER A 118 -27.92 -4.61 28.33
C SER A 118 -27.53 -6.06 28.08
N SER A 119 -26.24 -6.38 28.30
CA SER A 119 -25.71 -7.75 28.18
C SER A 119 -25.91 -8.57 29.47
N LYS A 120 -25.81 -9.90 29.34
CA LYS A 120 -25.99 -10.87 30.43
C LYS A 120 -24.83 -11.89 30.45
N SER A 121 -25.15 -13.19 30.54
CA SER A 121 -24.17 -14.29 30.65
C SER A 121 -23.39 -14.58 29.37
N ASP A 122 -23.92 -14.18 28.21
CA ASP A 122 -23.45 -14.63 26.91
C ASP A 122 -22.72 -13.51 26.15
N GLU A 123 -21.90 -13.87 25.16
CA GLU A 123 -21.14 -12.90 24.36
C GLU A 123 -22.10 -11.90 23.66
N PHE A 124 -21.93 -10.61 23.93
CA PHE A 124 -22.86 -9.58 23.45
C PHE A 124 -22.24 -8.78 22.29
N ARG A 125 -23.04 -8.53 21.25
CA ARG A 125 -22.62 -7.83 20.03
C ARG A 125 -23.74 -6.89 19.60
N ALA A 126 -23.44 -5.62 19.35
CA ALA A 126 -24.43 -4.67 18.86
C ALA A 126 -23.83 -3.53 18.02
N GLY A 127 -24.53 -3.20 16.93
CA GLY A 127 -24.34 -1.97 16.14
C GLY A 127 -25.51 -1.77 15.18
N PHE A 128 -25.84 -0.53 14.81
CA PHE A 128 -27.14 -0.25 14.18
C PHE A 128 -27.34 -0.95 12.83
N ILE A 129 -26.27 -1.13 12.04
CA ILE A 129 -26.35 -1.88 10.77
C ILE A 129 -26.28 -3.37 11.06
N ALA A 130 -25.23 -3.82 11.78
CA ALA A 130 -24.99 -5.24 12.03
C ALA A 130 -24.55 -5.56 13.47
N ASP A 131 -25.09 -6.63 14.07
CA ASP A 131 -24.46 -7.19 15.28
C ASP A 131 -23.14 -7.89 14.91
N THR A 132 -23.13 -8.66 13.82
CA THR A 132 -21.95 -9.35 13.26
C THR A 132 -21.85 -9.15 11.74
N ASN A 133 -20.66 -8.81 11.24
CA ASN A 133 -20.37 -8.70 9.81
C ASN A 133 -19.29 -9.68 9.34
N GLU A 134 -19.66 -10.55 8.40
CA GLU A 134 -18.77 -11.37 7.58
C GLU A 134 -18.74 -10.96 6.10
N GLY A 135 -19.59 -10.01 5.69
CA GLY A 135 -19.69 -9.49 4.33
C GLY A 135 -19.12 -8.06 4.20
N VAL A 136 -19.70 -7.27 3.31
CA VAL A 136 -19.32 -5.88 3.04
C VAL A 136 -20.37 -4.93 3.63
N ILE A 137 -19.95 -3.95 4.43
CA ILE A 137 -20.78 -2.77 4.75
C ILE A 137 -20.17 -1.56 4.06
N ARG A 138 -20.93 -0.87 3.19
CA ARG A 138 -20.42 0.25 2.37
C ARG A 138 -21.26 1.53 2.48
N ASN A 139 -20.65 2.68 2.72
CA ASN A 139 -21.32 4.00 2.71
C ASN A 139 -22.53 4.11 3.67
N CYS A 140 -22.56 3.32 4.74
CA CYS A 140 -23.64 3.38 5.74
C CYS A 140 -23.35 4.43 6.81
N VAL A 141 -24.37 5.15 7.25
CA VAL A 141 -24.24 6.28 8.18
C VAL A 141 -25.10 6.05 9.42
N ASN A 142 -24.51 6.07 10.61
CA ASN A 142 -25.24 6.08 11.87
C ASN A 142 -25.23 7.47 12.52
N ARG A 143 -26.42 8.01 12.82
CA ARG A 143 -26.62 9.20 13.65
C ARG A 143 -27.32 8.91 14.99
N GLY A 144 -27.85 7.71 15.16
CA GLY A 144 -28.54 7.28 16.38
C GLY A 144 -27.57 7.01 17.53
N SER A 145 -28.00 7.24 18.77
CA SER A 145 -27.17 6.97 19.96
C SER A 145 -27.27 5.53 20.45
N ILE A 146 -26.16 4.97 20.93
CA ILE A 146 -26.11 3.66 21.59
C ILE A 146 -25.78 3.86 23.08
N LYS A 147 -26.64 3.34 23.95
CA LYS A 147 -26.38 3.16 25.38
C LYS A 147 -26.40 1.68 25.75
N HIS A 148 -25.27 1.20 26.26
CA HIS A 148 -25.09 -0.15 26.77
C HIS A 148 -24.87 -0.15 28.30
N SER A 149 -25.33 -1.18 29.00
CA SER A 149 -24.99 -1.41 30.41
C SER A 149 -24.93 -2.89 30.78
N CYS A 150 -24.00 -3.29 31.64
CA CYS A 150 -23.95 -4.65 32.19
C CYS A 150 -23.52 -4.65 33.67
N ASP A 151 -24.42 -5.14 34.53
CA ASP A 151 -24.24 -5.15 35.98
C ASP A 151 -23.17 -6.16 36.43
N TYR A 152 -22.94 -7.23 35.65
CA TYR A 152 -21.88 -8.20 35.88
C TYR A 152 -21.55 -8.99 34.60
N ALA A 153 -20.48 -8.59 33.90
CA ALA A 153 -20.04 -9.26 32.67
C ALA A 153 -19.23 -10.53 32.95
N VAL A 154 -19.57 -11.61 32.24
CA VAL A 154 -18.84 -12.91 32.28
C VAL A 154 -18.38 -13.39 30.90
N ALA A 155 -18.71 -12.64 29.84
CA ALA A 155 -18.33 -12.90 28.45
C ALA A 155 -17.93 -11.58 27.75
N PRO A 156 -17.23 -11.63 26.60
CA PRO A 156 -16.86 -10.42 25.85
C PRO A 156 -18.08 -9.62 25.34
N ILE A 157 -17.91 -8.31 25.25
CA ILE A 157 -18.93 -7.34 24.84
C ILE A 157 -18.35 -6.48 23.70
N TYR A 158 -19.00 -6.48 22.53
CA TYR A 158 -18.58 -5.71 21.35
C TYR A 158 -19.67 -4.71 20.93
N ILE A 159 -19.39 -3.42 21.04
CA ILE A 159 -20.33 -2.34 20.74
C ILE A 159 -19.72 -1.40 19.69
N GLY A 160 -20.41 -1.18 18.57
CA GLY A 160 -19.99 -0.15 17.62
C GLY A 160 -21.14 0.52 16.88
N GLY A 161 -20.94 1.74 16.38
CA GLY A 161 -22.01 2.54 15.78
C GLY A 161 -22.59 1.89 14.52
N ILE A 162 -21.72 1.32 13.68
CA ILE A 162 -22.09 0.59 12.47
C ILE A 162 -22.22 -0.91 12.77
N CYS A 163 -21.20 -1.51 13.40
CA CYS A 163 -21.12 -2.95 13.61
C CYS A 163 -20.66 -3.33 15.03
N GLY A 164 -21.25 -4.36 15.64
CA GLY A 164 -20.71 -4.95 16.87
C GLY A 164 -19.38 -5.66 16.62
N TYR A 165 -19.41 -6.73 15.82
CA TYR A 165 -18.26 -7.62 15.57
C TYR A 165 -17.96 -7.76 14.07
N ASN A 166 -16.84 -7.22 13.58
CA ASN A 166 -16.47 -7.26 12.16
C ASN A 166 -15.41 -8.35 11.89
N GLN A 167 -15.55 -9.09 10.79
CA GLN A 167 -14.57 -10.09 10.32
C GLN A 167 -14.12 -9.87 8.86
N PHE A 168 -14.71 -8.90 8.16
CA PHE A 168 -14.37 -8.60 6.77
C PHE A 168 -14.37 -7.08 6.49
N VAL A 169 -15.18 -6.55 5.57
CA VAL A 169 -15.04 -5.17 5.06
C VAL A 169 -16.08 -4.22 5.64
N ILE A 170 -15.62 -3.08 6.16
CA ILE A 170 -16.44 -1.88 6.36
C ILE A 170 -15.74 -0.73 5.60
N LEU A 171 -16.45 -0.06 4.68
CA LEU A 171 -15.88 0.88 3.72
C LEU A 171 -16.73 2.15 3.61
N GLY A 172 -16.13 3.34 3.70
CA GLY A 172 -16.85 4.61 3.50
C GLY A 172 -17.94 4.91 4.55
N CYS A 173 -17.99 4.17 5.66
CA CYS A 173 -19.06 4.26 6.65
C CYS A 173 -18.79 5.35 7.69
N ARG A 174 -19.84 5.97 8.23
CA ARG A 174 -19.74 7.11 9.16
C ARG A 174 -20.58 6.95 10.42
N ASN A 175 -20.03 7.34 11.57
CA ASN A 175 -20.77 7.41 12.84
C ASN A 175 -20.76 8.83 13.43
N ASP A 176 -21.90 9.51 13.37
CA ASP A 176 -22.17 10.77 14.07
C ASP A 176 -22.71 10.52 15.50
N GLY A 177 -23.28 9.34 15.77
CA GLY A 177 -24.00 9.02 17.00
C GLY A 177 -23.11 8.74 18.23
N LYS A 178 -23.53 9.20 19.42
CA LYS A 178 -22.82 8.93 20.68
C LYS A 178 -22.93 7.46 21.11
N LEU A 179 -21.82 6.88 21.55
CA LEU A 179 -21.72 5.56 22.18
C LEU A 179 -21.35 5.71 23.67
N PHE A 180 -22.10 5.06 24.55
CA PHE A 180 -21.78 4.93 25.98
C PHE A 180 -21.96 3.49 26.47
N SER A 181 -21.02 2.99 27.28
CA SER A 181 -21.10 1.67 27.91
C SER A 181 -20.68 1.71 29.38
N ASP A 182 -21.50 1.18 30.29
CA ASP A 182 -21.19 1.00 31.72
C ASP A 182 -21.10 -0.50 32.04
N VAL A 183 -19.96 -1.00 32.52
CA VAL A 183 -19.73 -2.46 32.68
C VAL A 183 -18.98 -2.82 33.96
N SER A 184 -19.67 -3.51 34.88
CA SER A 184 -19.07 -4.14 36.06
C SER A 184 -18.67 -5.60 35.80
N GLY A 185 -17.74 -6.11 36.62
CA GLY A 185 -17.29 -7.51 36.62
C GLY A 185 -16.12 -7.74 37.58
N ASP A 186 -15.68 -8.99 37.74
CA ASP A 186 -14.70 -9.42 38.76
C ASP A 186 -13.20 -9.18 38.41
N GLY A 187 -12.93 -8.66 37.22
CA GLY A 187 -11.57 -8.40 36.73
C GLY A 187 -10.88 -9.60 36.07
N LYS A 188 -11.58 -10.70 35.76
CA LYS A 188 -11.03 -11.79 34.91
C LYS A 188 -10.62 -11.29 33.53
N GLU A 189 -9.36 -11.50 33.15
CA GLU A 189 -8.80 -11.05 31.86
C GLU A 189 -9.52 -11.58 30.61
N SER A 190 -10.24 -12.69 30.75
CA SER A 190 -11.06 -13.33 29.69
C SER A 190 -12.34 -12.56 29.34
N VAL A 191 -12.80 -11.69 30.23
CA VAL A 191 -13.98 -10.82 30.03
C VAL A 191 -13.49 -9.47 29.54
N SER A 192 -14.13 -8.90 28.51
CA SER A 192 -13.67 -7.65 27.92
C SER A 192 -14.79 -6.76 27.39
N LEU A 193 -14.50 -5.46 27.37
CA LEU A 193 -15.27 -4.46 26.64
C LEU A 193 -14.46 -4.00 25.42
N ASP A 194 -15.02 -4.23 24.24
CA ASP A 194 -14.44 -3.90 22.94
C ASP A 194 -15.39 -2.87 22.27
N LEU A 195 -15.07 -1.59 22.39
CA LEU A 195 -15.96 -0.46 22.06
C LEU A 195 -15.35 0.42 20.98
N GLY A 196 -16.05 0.68 19.86
CA GLY A 196 -15.54 1.59 18.83
C GLY A 196 -16.58 2.29 17.98
N GLY A 197 -16.34 3.55 17.60
CA GLY A 197 -17.31 4.38 16.88
C GLY A 197 -17.85 3.75 15.59
N ILE A 198 -17.02 3.03 14.84
CA ILE A 198 -17.46 2.23 13.68
C ILE A 198 -17.72 0.78 14.08
N ALA A 199 -16.74 0.10 14.68
CA ALA A 199 -16.80 -1.31 15.02
C ALA A 199 -16.36 -1.61 16.46
N GLY A 200 -17.11 -2.41 17.21
CA GLY A 200 -16.70 -2.83 18.56
C GLY A 200 -15.38 -3.58 18.57
N GLY A 201 -15.27 -4.63 17.76
CA GLY A 201 -13.98 -5.30 17.52
C GLY A 201 -14.01 -6.43 16.51
N SER A 202 -12.88 -7.15 16.45
CA SER A 202 -12.70 -8.39 15.71
C SER A 202 -11.84 -9.37 16.50
N ARG A 203 -12.20 -10.65 16.50
CA ARG A 203 -11.38 -11.74 17.06
C ARG A 203 -11.42 -12.96 16.13
N GLY A 204 -10.64 -13.99 16.47
CA GLY A 204 -10.50 -15.18 15.63
C GLY A 204 -9.67 -14.90 14.36
N ARG A 205 -9.99 -15.60 13.26
CA ARG A 205 -9.35 -15.41 11.96
C ARG A 205 -10.21 -14.50 11.09
N ALA A 206 -9.71 -13.33 10.72
CA ALA A 206 -10.35 -12.47 9.73
C ALA A 206 -10.15 -13.05 8.31
N LYS A 207 -11.03 -12.68 7.37
CA LYS A 207 -10.92 -13.12 5.97
C LYS A 207 -9.77 -12.39 5.26
N GLN A 208 -9.21 -12.98 4.19
CA GLN A 208 -8.23 -12.26 3.37
C GLN A 208 -8.91 -11.06 2.68
N GLY A 209 -8.28 -9.89 2.73
CA GLY A 209 -8.86 -8.62 2.26
C GLY A 209 -9.87 -8.00 3.22
N ASN A 210 -9.84 -8.37 4.50
CA ASN A 210 -10.50 -7.60 5.55
C ASN A 210 -9.96 -6.15 5.59
N THR A 211 -10.83 -5.19 5.93
CA THR A 211 -10.42 -3.83 6.26
C THR A 211 -11.55 -3.04 6.92
N ILE A 212 -11.20 -2.03 7.71
CA ILE A 212 -12.06 -0.87 7.99
C ILE A 212 -11.40 0.31 7.28
N ALA A 213 -12.01 0.78 6.19
CA ALA A 213 -11.39 1.72 5.26
C ALA A 213 -12.25 2.96 4.97
N ARG A 214 -11.60 4.13 4.83
CA ARG A 214 -12.27 5.42 4.51
C ARG A 214 -13.47 5.75 5.43
N CYS A 215 -13.45 5.29 6.68
CA CYS A 215 -14.55 5.48 7.64
C CYS A 215 -14.31 6.68 8.58
N GLU A 216 -15.38 7.39 8.97
CA GLU A 216 -15.28 8.57 9.85
C GLU A 216 -16.15 8.43 11.12
N ASN A 217 -15.58 8.67 12.29
CA ASN A 217 -16.34 8.80 13.54
C ASN A 217 -16.30 10.24 14.05
N THR A 218 -17.46 10.88 14.23
CA THR A 218 -17.58 12.18 14.93
C THR A 218 -18.34 12.05 16.25
N GLY A 219 -18.98 10.91 16.52
CA GLY A 219 -19.68 10.65 17.78
C GLY A 219 -18.73 10.40 18.96
N GLU A 220 -19.09 10.87 20.16
CA GLU A 220 -18.35 10.56 21.39
C GLU A 220 -18.39 9.04 21.67
N VAL A 221 -17.23 8.44 21.91
CA VAL A 221 -17.08 7.05 22.32
C VAL A 221 -16.61 7.03 23.78
N SER A 222 -17.44 6.48 24.67
CA SER A 222 -17.24 6.62 26.12
C SER A 222 -17.56 5.35 26.89
N ALA A 223 -16.74 5.01 27.89
CA ALA A 223 -16.98 3.88 28.79
C ALA A 223 -16.63 4.17 30.25
N ILE A 224 -17.36 3.51 31.16
CA ILE A 224 -17.02 3.38 32.58
C ILE A 224 -16.99 1.88 32.90
N SER A 225 -15.97 1.38 33.59
CA SER A 225 -15.84 -0.06 33.83
C SER A 225 -15.06 -0.46 35.07
N SER A 226 -15.24 -1.72 35.51
CA SER A 226 -14.34 -2.42 36.44
C SER A 226 -13.66 -3.65 35.81
N LEU A 227 -13.65 -3.77 34.48
CA LEU A 227 -13.01 -4.87 33.75
C LEU A 227 -11.51 -4.66 33.51
N SER A 228 -10.73 -5.73 33.59
CA SER A 228 -9.28 -5.71 33.37
C SER A 228 -8.85 -5.62 31.91
N SER A 229 -9.74 -5.98 30.98
CA SER A 229 -9.52 -5.98 29.54
C SER A 229 -10.48 -5.01 28.82
N MET A 230 -10.19 -3.72 28.88
CA MET A 230 -10.85 -2.71 28.01
C MET A 230 -10.06 -2.44 26.73
N TYR A 231 -10.79 -2.26 25.64
CA TYR A 231 -10.29 -1.91 24.30
C TYR A 231 -11.22 -0.86 23.68
N ILE A 232 -10.82 0.41 23.67
CA ILE A 232 -11.69 1.53 23.30
C ILE A 232 -11.07 2.34 22.16
N GLY A 233 -11.80 2.53 21.06
CA GLY A 233 -11.31 3.20 19.86
C GLY A 233 -12.29 4.24 19.30
N GLY A 234 -11.81 5.33 18.71
CA GLY A 234 -12.69 6.19 17.92
C GLY A 234 -13.23 5.49 16.67
N ILE A 235 -12.44 4.61 16.05
CA ILE A 235 -12.87 3.78 14.91
C ILE A 235 -13.19 2.36 15.38
N CYS A 236 -12.25 1.67 16.05
CA CYS A 236 -12.43 0.28 16.46
C CYS A 236 -11.86 -0.03 17.84
N GLY A 237 -12.61 -0.67 18.74
CA GLY A 237 -12.11 -1.01 20.07
C GLY A 237 -10.88 -1.93 19.99
N ASN A 238 -11.04 -3.07 19.34
CA ASN A 238 -10.00 -4.09 19.17
C ASN A 238 -10.02 -4.61 17.73
N SER A 239 -9.15 -4.10 16.85
CA SER A 239 -9.19 -4.45 15.42
C SER A 239 -8.86 -5.92 15.16
N GLY A 240 -8.21 -6.61 16.11
CA GLY A 240 -7.78 -7.99 15.91
C GLY A 240 -6.92 -8.11 14.64
N PRO A 241 -7.17 -9.08 13.75
CA PRO A 241 -6.47 -9.20 12.47
C PRO A 241 -7.01 -8.26 11.37
N VAL A 242 -7.90 -7.31 11.70
CA VAL A 242 -8.49 -6.37 10.74
C VAL A 242 -7.62 -5.14 10.55
N THR A 243 -7.23 -4.87 9.30
CA THR A 243 -6.50 -3.64 8.92
C THR A 243 -7.42 -2.42 9.06
N ILE A 244 -6.84 -1.26 9.40
CA ILE A 244 -7.58 0.02 9.40
C ILE A 244 -6.84 0.98 8.46
N LYS A 245 -7.55 1.55 7.48
CA LYS A 245 -6.94 2.43 6.47
C LYS A 245 -7.76 3.70 6.22
N TYR A 246 -7.13 4.85 5.96
CA TYR A 246 -7.83 6.09 5.57
C TYR A 246 -8.95 6.54 6.54
N CYS A 247 -8.95 6.11 7.80
CA CYS A 247 -10.04 6.35 8.75
C CYS A 247 -9.78 7.57 9.63
N ILE A 248 -10.84 8.33 9.93
CA ILE A 248 -10.75 9.62 10.63
C ILE A 248 -11.61 9.59 11.89
N ASN A 249 -11.00 9.84 13.05
CA ASN A 249 -11.75 10.11 14.27
C ASN A 249 -11.75 11.61 14.61
N ARG A 250 -12.93 12.19 14.78
CA ARG A 250 -13.18 13.52 15.36
C ARG A 250 -13.93 13.46 16.68
N GLY A 251 -14.55 12.32 17.00
CA GLY A 251 -15.27 12.12 18.25
C GLY A 251 -14.33 12.02 19.45
N VAL A 252 -14.74 12.56 20.60
CA VAL A 252 -14.02 12.38 21.86
C VAL A 252 -14.01 10.90 22.23
N VAL A 253 -12.85 10.36 22.61
CA VAL A 253 -12.68 8.96 23.04
C VAL A 253 -12.24 8.96 24.50
N LYS A 254 -13.04 8.41 25.41
CA LYS A 254 -12.73 8.49 26.85
C LYS A 254 -13.07 7.23 27.65
N SER A 255 -12.30 6.98 28.69
CA SER A 255 -12.49 5.85 29.60
C SER A 255 -12.23 6.19 31.06
N GLU A 256 -12.94 5.48 31.93
CA GLU A 256 -12.84 5.57 33.39
C GLU A 256 -12.86 4.14 33.97
N ILE A 257 -11.82 3.76 34.72
CA ILE A 257 -11.84 2.53 35.53
C ILE A 257 -12.05 2.83 37.03
N ARG A 258 -13.12 2.23 37.55
CA ARG A 258 -13.45 2.15 38.98
C ARG A 258 -12.97 0.82 39.58
N ALA A 259 -12.71 0.81 40.89
CA ALA A 259 -12.44 -0.44 41.62
C ALA A 259 -13.56 -1.49 41.44
N THR A 260 -13.21 -2.77 41.55
CA THR A 260 -14.19 -3.88 41.61
C THR A 260 -14.87 -3.93 42.99
N GLU A 261 -15.99 -4.66 43.13
CA GLU A 261 -16.77 -4.72 44.39
C GLU A 261 -15.97 -5.23 45.61
N ASP A 262 -14.89 -5.98 45.38
CA ASP A 262 -13.94 -6.42 46.41
C ASP A 262 -12.93 -5.33 46.85
N GLY A 263 -13.08 -4.10 46.35
CA GLY A 263 -12.17 -2.98 46.61
C GLY A 263 -10.81 -3.07 45.92
N SER A 264 -10.63 -3.99 44.97
CA SER A 264 -9.37 -4.14 44.25
C SER A 264 -9.37 -3.47 42.88
N VAL A 265 -8.16 -3.17 42.41
CA VAL A 265 -7.92 -2.50 41.12
C VAL A 265 -7.19 -3.48 40.21
N LYS A 266 -7.91 -4.03 39.23
CA LYS A 266 -7.40 -5.06 38.32
C LYS A 266 -7.59 -4.61 36.87
N GLY A 267 -6.52 -4.26 36.17
CA GLY A 267 -6.60 -3.96 34.74
C GLY A 267 -5.49 -3.09 34.17
N ILE A 268 -5.49 -2.99 32.84
CA ILE A 268 -4.80 -1.92 32.12
C ILE A 268 -5.73 -1.45 31.00
N GLU A 269 -6.03 -0.15 30.94
CA GLU A 269 -6.80 0.44 29.84
C GLU A 269 -6.02 0.38 28.52
N ARG A 270 -6.73 0.27 27.41
CA ARG A 270 -6.15 0.29 26.05
C ARG A 270 -7.06 1.17 25.19
N ILE A 271 -6.68 2.42 25.04
CA ILE A 271 -7.52 3.45 24.42
C ILE A 271 -6.75 4.17 23.30
N GLY A 272 -7.40 4.34 22.16
CA GLY A 272 -6.83 5.01 21.00
C GLY A 272 -7.84 5.88 20.27
N GLY A 273 -7.42 7.01 19.70
CA GLY A 273 -8.27 7.80 18.82
C GLY A 273 -8.70 7.03 17.57
N ILE A 274 -7.86 6.11 17.06
CA ILE A 274 -8.27 5.14 16.03
C ILE A 274 -8.64 3.80 16.67
N ALA A 275 -7.71 3.18 17.41
CA ALA A 275 -7.91 1.83 17.96
C ALA A 275 -7.38 1.63 19.39
N GLY A 276 -8.16 0.97 20.24
CA GLY A 276 -7.70 0.57 21.58
C GLY A 276 -6.57 -0.46 21.48
N GLN A 277 -6.76 -1.49 20.65
CA GLN A 277 -5.73 -2.46 20.26
C GLN A 277 -5.85 -2.80 18.76
N ALA A 278 -4.71 -3.06 18.13
CA ALA A 278 -4.64 -3.64 16.78
C ALA A 278 -3.67 -4.82 16.72
N LYS A 279 -3.90 -5.78 15.81
CA LYS A 279 -2.97 -6.89 15.50
C LYS A 279 -2.68 -7.02 13.99
N ALA A 280 -3.13 -6.04 13.21
CA ALA A 280 -2.85 -5.81 11.80
C ALA A 280 -2.62 -4.30 11.59
N ASP A 281 -2.23 -3.90 10.38
CA ASP A 281 -1.72 -2.56 10.10
C ASP A 281 -2.77 -1.44 10.23
N ILE A 282 -2.30 -0.25 10.66
CA ILE A 282 -3.08 0.99 10.70
C ILE A 282 -2.39 2.01 9.78
N ILE A 283 -3.06 2.45 8.72
CA ILE A 283 -2.40 3.20 7.65
C ILE A 283 -3.20 4.45 7.26
N ARG A 284 -2.56 5.62 7.17
CA ARG A 284 -3.18 6.88 6.74
C ARG A 284 -4.44 7.24 7.54
N CYS A 285 -4.44 6.92 8.84
CA CYS A 285 -5.58 7.14 9.75
C CYS A 285 -5.28 8.26 10.74
N ASP A 286 -6.27 9.11 11.02
CA ASP A 286 -6.05 10.35 11.77
C ASP A 286 -7.02 10.59 12.91
N ASN A 287 -6.51 11.20 13.96
CA ASN A 287 -7.28 11.54 15.14
C ASN A 287 -7.27 13.05 15.44
N PHE A 288 -8.45 13.66 15.43
CA PHE A 288 -8.73 15.02 15.90
C PHE A 288 -9.41 15.02 17.28
N GLY A 289 -10.07 13.93 17.66
CA GLY A 289 -10.77 13.82 18.95
C GLY A 289 -9.79 13.74 20.12
N SER A 290 -10.11 14.39 21.24
CA SER A 290 -9.33 14.20 22.47
C SER A 290 -9.46 12.78 22.99
N VAL A 291 -8.34 12.17 23.40
CA VAL A 291 -8.27 10.81 23.94
C VAL A 291 -7.87 10.87 25.41
N SER A 292 -8.73 10.43 26.32
CA SER A 292 -8.50 10.57 27.78
C SER A 292 -8.79 9.30 28.56
N ALA A 293 -7.85 8.87 29.40
CA ALA A 293 -7.97 7.69 30.27
C ALA A 293 -7.76 8.07 31.75
N THR A 294 -8.64 7.58 32.62
CA THR A 294 -8.80 8.08 34.00
C THR A 294 -9.15 6.95 34.98
N GLY A 295 -8.84 7.13 36.26
CA GLY A 295 -9.18 6.18 37.33
C GLY A 295 -7.98 5.48 37.95
N GLU A 296 -8.26 4.41 38.69
CA GLU A 296 -7.31 3.85 39.64
C GLU A 296 -6.28 2.87 39.03
N CYS A 297 -6.52 2.34 37.82
CA CYS A 297 -5.66 1.35 37.16
C CYS A 297 -4.68 1.98 36.14
N GLY A 298 -3.79 1.19 35.54
CA GLY A 298 -2.83 1.69 34.55
C GLY A 298 -3.47 1.85 33.16
N ALA A 299 -2.91 2.70 32.29
CA ALA A 299 -3.47 2.95 30.97
C ALA A 299 -2.43 3.00 29.84
N ASN A 300 -2.71 2.33 28.72
CA ASN A 300 -2.02 2.55 27.45
C ASN A 300 -2.92 3.45 26.58
N VAL A 301 -2.49 4.70 26.36
CA VAL A 301 -3.33 5.78 25.81
C VAL A 301 -2.65 6.34 24.58
N ALA A 302 -3.37 6.47 23.46
CA ALA A 302 -2.79 7.08 22.27
C ALA A 302 -3.73 7.87 21.37
N GLY A 303 -3.17 8.78 20.57
CA GLY A 303 -3.89 9.42 19.48
C GLY A 303 -4.30 8.43 18.38
N ILE A 304 -3.43 7.47 18.02
CA ILE A 304 -3.76 6.44 17.02
C ILE A 304 -4.08 5.09 17.69
N CYS A 305 -3.10 4.39 18.28
CA CYS A 305 -3.28 3.03 18.81
C CYS A 305 -2.78 2.85 20.24
N GLY A 306 -3.68 2.50 21.18
CA GLY A 306 -3.32 2.29 22.59
C GLY A 306 -2.26 1.20 22.77
N ILE A 307 -2.48 0.02 22.18
CA ILE A 307 -1.50 -1.06 22.12
C ILE A 307 -1.49 -1.79 20.75
N PRO A 308 -0.49 -1.55 19.89
CA PRO A 308 -0.21 -2.43 18.74
C PRO A 308 0.40 -3.76 19.23
N HIS A 309 -0.36 -4.84 19.09
CA HIS A 309 -0.10 -6.14 19.73
C HIS A 309 0.19 -7.26 18.70
N SER A 310 0.98 -6.95 17.66
CA SER A 310 1.47 -7.92 16.66
C SER A 310 2.74 -7.41 15.99
N SER A 311 3.30 -8.18 15.06
CA SER A 311 4.19 -7.59 14.04
C SER A 311 3.29 -6.90 13.01
N LEU A 312 3.27 -5.56 13.04
CA LEU A 312 2.38 -4.71 12.23
C LEU A 312 3.05 -3.36 11.94
N VAL A 313 2.52 -2.64 10.96
CA VAL A 313 2.94 -1.28 10.61
C VAL A 313 1.87 -0.26 11.04
N ILE A 314 2.30 0.86 11.62
CA ILE A 314 1.51 2.10 11.70
C ILE A 314 2.18 3.11 10.77
N ALA A 315 1.51 3.45 9.65
CA ALA A 315 2.12 4.26 8.58
C ALA A 315 1.29 5.50 8.22
N ASP A 316 1.94 6.64 7.93
CA ASP A 316 1.31 7.91 7.48
C ASP A 316 0.13 8.36 8.38
N CYS A 317 0.15 8.10 9.68
CA CYS A 317 -0.96 8.45 10.58
C CYS A 317 -0.73 9.79 11.28
N MET A 318 -1.76 10.64 11.40
CA MET A 318 -1.66 11.96 12.04
C MET A 318 -2.51 12.08 13.31
N ASN A 319 -1.91 12.49 14.43
CA ASN A 319 -2.66 12.85 15.64
C ASN A 319 -2.67 14.37 15.87
N PHE A 320 -3.84 14.98 15.78
CA PHE A 320 -4.12 16.38 16.12
C PHE A 320 -4.82 16.51 17.49
N GLY A 321 -5.52 15.47 17.95
CA GLY A 321 -6.22 15.47 19.24
C GLY A 321 -5.29 15.39 20.44
N SER A 322 -5.64 16.03 21.55
CA SER A 322 -4.90 15.88 22.81
C SER A 322 -5.03 14.46 23.36
N VAL A 323 -3.96 13.95 23.97
CA VAL A 323 -3.88 12.61 24.54
C VAL A 323 -3.50 12.75 26.02
N THR A 324 -4.32 12.26 26.94
CA THR A 324 -4.12 12.48 28.39
C THR A 324 -4.38 11.22 29.19
N SER A 325 -3.47 10.91 30.12
CA SER A 325 -3.66 9.90 31.16
C SER A 325 -3.53 10.53 32.54
N THR A 326 -4.56 10.36 33.38
CA THR A 326 -4.55 10.77 34.80
C THR A 326 -4.54 9.58 35.76
N ALA A 327 -4.20 8.39 35.26
CA ALA A 327 -4.25 7.12 35.97
C ALA A 327 -3.33 7.05 37.21
N GLU A 328 -3.76 6.37 38.27
CA GLU A 328 -2.99 6.25 39.53
C GLU A 328 -1.95 5.11 39.55
N GLN A 329 -1.71 4.48 38.39
CA GLN A 329 -0.83 3.33 38.19
C GLN A 329 0.00 3.50 36.91
N PRO A 330 1.09 2.71 36.70
CA PRO A 330 1.96 2.81 35.53
C PRO A 330 1.20 2.89 34.20
N SER A 331 1.46 3.96 33.46
CA SER A 331 0.72 4.31 32.24
C SER A 331 1.65 4.79 31.13
N HIS A 332 1.28 4.52 29.89
CA HIS A 332 2.08 4.76 28.69
C HIS A 332 1.27 5.55 27.67
N THR A 333 1.58 6.84 27.55
CA THR A 333 0.85 7.83 26.74
C THR A 333 1.66 8.15 25.48
N GLY A 334 1.04 8.09 24.31
CA GLY A 334 1.72 8.33 23.02
C GLY A 334 0.89 9.12 22.02
N GLY A 335 1.47 10.00 21.20
CA GLY A 335 0.70 10.60 20.10
C GLY A 335 0.24 9.57 19.06
N ILE A 336 1.09 8.58 18.75
CA ILE A 336 0.78 7.52 17.79
C ILE A 336 0.58 6.16 18.48
N ALA A 337 1.50 5.74 19.35
CA ALA A 337 1.41 4.45 20.04
C ALA A 337 1.66 4.57 21.56
N GLY A 338 0.73 4.05 22.36
CA GLY A 338 0.88 4.05 23.82
C GLY A 338 2.01 3.12 24.26
N ASN A 339 1.85 1.84 23.97
CA ASN A 339 2.79 0.80 24.41
C ASN A 339 3.06 -0.25 23.33
N ILE A 340 4.35 -0.54 23.08
CA ILE A 340 4.83 -1.48 22.06
C ILE A 340 5.61 -2.61 22.75
N GLY A 341 5.07 -3.82 22.73
CA GLY A 341 5.73 -5.04 23.21
C GLY A 341 5.99 -6.07 22.11
N ARG A 342 5.94 -5.68 20.83
CA ARG A 342 6.05 -6.55 19.65
C ARG A 342 6.82 -5.84 18.51
N PRO A 343 7.26 -6.54 17.45
CA PRO A 343 8.00 -5.97 16.32
C PRO A 343 7.15 -5.01 15.46
N VAL A 344 6.83 -3.84 16.00
CA VAL A 344 5.99 -2.81 15.37
C VAL A 344 6.87 -1.81 14.63
N ARG A 345 6.44 -1.41 13.43
CA ARG A 345 7.09 -0.39 12.60
C ARG A 345 6.19 0.84 12.56
N ILE A 346 6.67 2.00 13.01
CA ILE A 346 5.95 3.29 12.99
C ILE A 346 6.67 4.22 12.01
N ARG A 347 5.96 4.70 10.98
CA ARG A 347 6.55 5.22 9.74
C ARG A 347 5.78 6.42 9.18
N GLY A 348 6.45 7.55 8.94
CA GLY A 348 5.78 8.72 8.35
C GLY A 348 4.70 9.36 9.25
N CYS A 349 4.65 9.01 10.53
CA CYS A 349 3.57 9.42 11.43
C CYS A 349 3.88 10.75 12.12
N ILE A 350 2.87 11.61 12.25
CA ILE A 350 3.03 12.99 12.75
C ILE A 350 2.11 13.22 13.95
N ASN A 351 2.66 13.81 15.02
CA ASN A 351 1.88 14.24 16.17
C ASN A 351 1.90 15.77 16.33
N CYS A 352 0.73 16.37 16.24
CA CYS A 352 0.46 17.78 16.51
C CYS A 352 -0.29 17.98 17.85
N GLY A 353 -0.92 16.94 18.39
CA GLY A 353 -1.68 17.00 19.64
C GLY A 353 -0.81 17.02 20.90
N GLU A 354 -1.26 17.72 21.95
CA GLU A 354 -0.58 17.71 23.25
C GLU A 354 -0.66 16.32 23.92
N ILE A 355 0.47 15.80 24.41
CA ILE A 355 0.57 14.49 25.07
C ILE A 355 0.87 14.68 26.56
N ARG A 356 -0.01 14.19 27.44
CA ARG A 356 0.06 14.43 28.89
C ARG A 356 -0.02 13.15 29.72
N PHE A 357 0.96 12.93 30.60
CA PHE A 357 0.82 12.05 31.77
C PHE A 357 0.75 12.89 33.05
N ASP A 358 -0.47 13.12 33.52
CA ASP A 358 -0.77 13.86 34.77
C ASP A 358 -1.05 12.93 35.96
N GLY A 359 -1.06 11.62 35.72
CA GLY A 359 -1.33 10.59 36.73
C GLY A 359 -0.23 10.40 37.79
N ILE A 360 -0.46 9.40 38.64
CA ILE A 360 0.44 9.02 39.74
C ILE A 360 1.06 7.67 39.41
N SER A 361 2.37 7.49 39.66
CA SER A 361 2.99 6.16 39.61
C SER A 361 4.17 6.09 40.57
N SER A 362 3.90 5.65 41.80
CA SER A 362 4.87 5.78 42.89
C SER A 362 6.02 4.74 42.86
N ARG A 363 5.87 3.63 42.11
CA ARG A 363 6.84 2.51 42.09
C ARG A 363 7.02 1.83 40.72
N ALA A 364 6.60 2.44 39.62
CA ALA A 364 6.67 1.82 38.30
C ALA A 364 6.87 2.85 37.17
N ARG A 365 7.34 2.38 36.02
CA ARG A 365 7.58 3.23 34.85
C ARG A 365 6.27 3.81 34.32
N SER A 366 6.21 5.13 34.16
CA SER A 366 5.18 5.80 33.37
C SER A 366 5.81 6.69 32.31
N THR A 367 5.12 6.90 31.19
CA THR A 367 5.71 7.58 30.04
C THR A 367 4.73 8.45 29.26
N ALA A 368 5.25 9.54 28.68
CA ALA A 368 4.55 10.41 27.73
C ALA A 368 5.47 10.68 26.52
N GLY A 369 5.14 10.15 25.34
CA GLY A 369 5.93 10.29 24.13
C GLY A 369 5.14 10.97 23.01
N GLY A 370 5.73 11.95 22.32
CA GLY A 370 5.06 12.60 21.19
C GLY A 370 4.70 11.63 20.07
N ILE A 371 5.50 10.58 19.83
CA ILE A 371 5.15 9.47 18.92
C ILE A 371 4.83 8.18 19.71
N VAL A 372 5.75 7.74 20.58
CA VAL A 372 5.65 6.46 21.31
C VAL A 372 5.86 6.64 22.82
N GLY A 373 4.87 6.20 23.61
CA GLY A 373 4.97 6.18 25.07
C GLY A 373 6.04 5.20 25.57
N ASN A 374 5.92 3.91 25.24
CA ASN A 374 6.87 2.88 25.70
C ASN A 374 7.11 1.85 24.60
N THR A 375 8.37 1.44 24.38
CA THR A 375 8.70 0.30 23.53
C THR A 375 9.72 -0.64 24.17
N TYR A 376 9.48 -1.95 24.07
CA TYR A 376 10.34 -2.99 24.64
C TYR A 376 10.28 -4.32 23.87
N VAL A 377 11.38 -5.07 23.87
CA VAL A 377 11.50 -6.33 23.12
C VAL A 377 11.22 -7.55 24.00
N VAL A 378 10.06 -8.20 23.79
CA VAL A 378 9.63 -9.40 24.54
C VAL A 378 10.50 -10.64 24.27
N LYS A 379 10.36 -11.66 25.12
CA LYS A 379 11.21 -12.87 25.09
C LYS A 379 11.12 -13.65 23.77
N ASP A 380 9.96 -13.62 23.12
CA ASP A 380 9.60 -14.32 21.88
C ASP A 380 9.56 -13.42 20.64
N ALA A 381 10.03 -12.17 20.73
CA ALA A 381 10.21 -11.30 19.57
C ALA A 381 11.36 -11.79 18.67
N LYS A 382 11.26 -11.48 17.37
CA LYS A 382 12.31 -11.75 16.37
C LYS A 382 13.13 -10.51 15.98
N ASP A 383 12.48 -9.35 15.96
CA ASP A 383 13.07 -8.04 15.69
C ASP A 383 12.72 -7.09 16.85
N GLY A 384 13.39 -5.94 16.93
CA GLY A 384 12.94 -4.85 17.78
C GLY A 384 11.79 -4.04 17.16
N ALA A 385 11.42 -2.94 17.82
CA ALA A 385 10.51 -1.95 17.25
C ALA A 385 11.29 -0.91 16.42
N TYR A 386 10.65 -0.35 15.41
CA TYR A 386 11.24 0.66 14.54
C TYR A 386 10.35 1.91 14.49
N VAL A 387 10.94 3.08 14.68
CA VAL A 387 10.30 4.39 14.50
C VAL A 387 11.16 5.17 13.49
N ARG A 388 10.58 5.56 12.34
CA ARG A 388 11.30 6.27 11.27
C ARG A 388 10.43 7.29 10.53
N ASN A 389 11.02 8.37 10.05
CA ASN A 389 10.33 9.46 9.33
C ASN A 389 9.16 10.05 10.13
N CYS A 390 9.26 10.11 11.46
CA CYS A 390 8.18 10.57 12.34
C CYS A 390 8.48 11.97 12.90
N VAL A 391 7.44 12.81 13.00
CA VAL A 391 7.57 14.23 13.39
C VAL A 391 6.66 14.58 14.56
N ASN A 392 7.18 15.24 15.57
CA ASN A 392 6.40 15.72 16.72
C ASN A 392 6.45 17.25 16.86
N HIS A 393 5.30 17.87 16.61
CA HIS A 393 5.00 19.27 16.90
C HIS A 393 4.24 19.44 18.23
N GLY A 394 3.57 18.38 18.70
CA GLY A 394 2.82 18.40 19.95
C GLY A 394 3.72 18.58 21.17
N SER A 395 3.32 19.44 22.11
CA SER A 395 3.96 19.54 23.42
C SER A 395 3.76 18.26 24.22
N VAL A 396 4.77 17.87 25.00
CA VAL A 396 4.80 16.61 25.76
C VAL A 396 5.06 16.92 27.22
N TYR A 397 4.14 16.53 28.10
CA TYR A 397 4.20 16.75 29.54
C TYR A 397 4.12 15.45 30.33
N ALA A 398 4.91 15.32 31.40
CA ALA A 398 4.73 14.27 32.39
C ALA A 398 5.06 14.71 33.83
N GLY A 399 4.32 14.15 34.79
CA GLY A 399 4.84 13.89 36.14
C GLY A 399 4.39 14.82 37.26
N ALA A 400 3.11 15.21 37.30
CA ALA A 400 2.51 15.84 38.49
C ALA A 400 2.47 14.89 39.71
N GLY A 401 2.24 13.60 39.50
CA GLY A 401 2.20 12.58 40.55
C GLY A 401 3.58 12.07 40.97
N GLY A 402 3.78 11.91 42.28
CA GLY A 402 5.09 11.56 42.87
C GLY A 402 5.55 10.12 42.62
N ASN A 403 6.49 9.95 41.68
CA ASN A 403 7.31 8.74 41.55
C ASN A 403 8.44 8.76 42.59
N LYS A 404 8.75 7.60 43.21
CA LYS A 404 9.79 7.48 44.25
C LYS A 404 11.20 7.21 43.71
N TYR A 405 11.34 7.00 42.41
CA TYR A 405 12.63 6.78 41.75
C TYR A 405 13.14 8.06 41.11
N ASP A 406 14.45 8.30 41.25
CA ASP A 406 15.14 9.40 40.60
C ASP A 406 15.29 9.17 39.08
N ALA A 407 15.75 10.20 38.38
CA ALA A 407 15.91 10.21 36.93
C ALA A 407 16.86 9.15 36.37
N THR A 408 17.75 8.53 37.15
CA THR A 408 18.64 7.46 36.63
C THR A 408 17.95 6.11 36.51
N ASN A 409 16.81 5.90 37.18
CA ASN A 409 16.12 4.62 37.22
C ASN A 409 15.35 4.30 35.92
N ARG A 410 15.08 3.02 35.66
CA ARG A 410 14.21 2.55 34.55
C ARG A 410 12.71 2.48 34.92
N ASN A 411 12.40 2.64 36.21
CA ASN A 411 11.05 2.71 36.77
C ASN A 411 10.60 4.16 37.05
N ALA A 412 11.35 5.15 36.56
CA ALA A 412 11.02 6.56 36.69
C ALA A 412 9.88 6.96 35.74
N ILE A 413 9.49 8.24 35.78
CA ILE A 413 8.69 8.85 34.73
C ILE A 413 9.62 9.30 33.59
N HIS A 414 9.20 9.17 32.33
CA HIS A 414 9.96 9.63 31.17
C HIS A 414 9.08 10.41 30.19
N ALA A 415 9.56 11.54 29.68
CA ALA A 415 8.88 12.33 28.65
C ALA A 415 9.80 12.56 27.43
N ALA A 416 9.32 12.36 26.20
CA ALA A 416 10.11 12.70 25.01
C ALA A 416 9.27 13.10 23.80
N GLY A 417 9.87 13.84 22.87
CA GLY A 417 9.22 14.25 21.62
C GLY A 417 8.96 13.08 20.67
N ILE A 418 9.86 12.10 20.55
CA ILE A 418 9.61 10.90 19.73
C ILE A 418 9.27 9.69 20.61
N VAL A 419 10.26 9.08 21.29
CA VAL A 419 10.05 7.85 22.09
C VAL A 419 10.44 8.08 23.55
N ALA A 420 9.49 8.03 24.48
CA ALA A 420 9.78 8.33 25.88
C ALA A 420 10.62 7.25 26.58
N TYR A 421 10.45 5.98 26.23
CA TYR A 421 11.30 4.89 26.71
C TYR A 421 11.46 3.79 25.65
N ALA A 422 12.69 3.36 25.40
CA ALA A 422 13.03 2.30 24.45
C ALA A 422 14.07 1.30 25.01
N GLU A 423 13.74 0.01 24.99
CA GLU A 423 14.54 -1.10 25.52
C GLU A 423 14.60 -2.27 24.52
N GLY A 424 15.76 -2.47 23.90
CA GLY A 424 16.10 -3.66 23.13
C GLY A 424 16.34 -4.89 24.02
N ARG A 425 16.83 -5.98 23.43
CA ARG A 425 17.15 -7.20 24.18
C ARG A 425 18.29 -7.99 23.52
N GLY A 426 19.51 -7.79 24.01
CA GLY A 426 20.70 -8.44 23.45
C GLY A 426 20.94 -7.93 22.04
N ASP A 427 21.07 -8.84 21.07
CA ASP A 427 21.26 -8.45 19.67
C ASP A 427 20.01 -7.81 19.03
N LEU A 428 18.83 -8.00 19.63
CA LEU A 428 17.57 -7.43 19.13
C LEU A 428 17.41 -5.96 19.55
N ARG A 429 17.95 -5.05 18.74
CA ARG A 429 17.86 -3.60 18.97
C ARG A 429 16.54 -3.01 18.49
N SER A 430 16.08 -1.96 19.16
CA SER A 430 15.05 -1.06 18.62
C SER A 430 15.70 0.11 17.87
N PHE A 431 14.97 0.76 16.96
CA PHE A 431 15.48 1.81 16.09
C PHE A 431 14.61 3.06 16.16
N VAL A 432 15.24 4.23 16.33
CA VAL A 432 14.60 5.56 16.25
C VAL A 432 15.45 6.42 15.30
N LYS A 433 15.23 6.22 14.00
CA LYS A 433 16.03 6.78 12.90
C LYS A 433 15.22 7.88 12.20
N ASP A 434 15.85 8.90 11.63
CA ASP A 434 15.19 9.90 10.77
C ASP A 434 13.90 10.49 11.38
N CYS A 435 13.98 11.01 12.62
CA CYS A 435 12.83 11.59 13.33
C CYS A 435 13.14 13.00 13.85
N SER A 436 12.13 13.87 13.91
CA SER A 436 12.29 15.30 14.29
C SER A 436 11.23 15.73 15.31
N SER A 437 11.62 16.48 16.34
CA SER A 437 10.67 17.06 17.31
C SER A 437 11.02 18.51 17.61
N ASP A 438 10.06 19.40 17.37
CA ASP A 438 10.10 20.82 17.78
C ASP A 438 9.20 21.10 19.00
N GLY A 439 8.24 20.21 19.29
CA GLY A 439 7.35 20.31 20.45
C GLY A 439 8.07 20.42 21.80
N GLN A 440 7.48 21.17 22.74
CA GLN A 440 8.07 21.41 24.06
C GLN A 440 7.98 20.16 24.96
N VAL A 441 9.12 19.61 25.38
CA VAL A 441 9.18 18.47 26.30
C VAL A 441 9.42 18.92 27.76
N THR A 442 8.45 18.61 28.62
CA THR A 442 8.45 18.90 30.06
C THR A 442 8.29 17.60 30.86
N CYS A 443 9.15 17.41 31.87
CA CYS A 443 9.06 16.30 32.81
C CYS A 443 9.36 16.87 34.20
N VAL A 444 8.40 16.80 35.13
CA VAL A 444 8.49 17.43 36.46
C VAL A 444 9.25 16.55 37.45
N SER A 445 9.15 15.23 37.29
CA SER A 445 10.00 14.25 37.99
C SER A 445 10.40 13.15 36.99
N GLY A 446 11.66 12.70 37.03
CA GLY A 446 12.19 11.70 36.08
C GLY A 446 12.99 12.30 34.91
N ARG A 447 12.97 11.66 33.74
CA ARG A 447 13.81 12.03 32.58
C ARG A 447 13.06 12.79 31.49
N LYS A 448 13.80 13.60 30.72
CA LYS A 448 13.33 14.14 29.43
C LYS A 448 14.41 14.11 28.34
N GLY A 449 13.98 14.09 27.08
CA GLY A 449 14.84 14.28 25.90
C GLY A 449 14.01 14.56 24.64
N GLN A 450 14.56 15.27 23.65
CA GLN A 450 13.75 15.64 22.46
C GLN A 450 13.43 14.44 21.56
N ILE A 451 14.44 13.63 21.19
CA ILE A 451 14.18 12.39 20.44
C ILE A 451 13.80 11.25 21.40
N CYS A 452 14.64 10.96 22.39
CA CYS A 452 14.38 9.92 23.38
C CYS A 452 14.87 10.33 24.77
N ALA A 453 14.18 9.87 25.83
CA ALA A 453 14.59 10.12 27.22
C ALA A 453 15.34 8.93 27.86
N THR A 454 15.16 7.70 27.35
CA THR A 454 15.91 6.51 27.79
C THR A 454 16.07 5.52 26.65
N THR A 455 17.31 5.17 26.35
CA THR A 455 17.69 4.11 25.39
C THR A 455 18.51 3.02 26.07
N VAL A 456 18.09 1.77 25.96
CA VAL A 456 18.90 0.56 26.21
C VAL A 456 18.84 -0.30 24.95
N ASP A 457 19.98 -0.66 24.36
CA ASP A 457 20.06 -1.40 23.09
C ASP A 457 19.19 -0.79 21.95
N VAL A 458 19.37 0.52 21.72
CA VAL A 458 18.66 1.30 20.69
C VAL A 458 19.65 1.95 19.73
N VAL A 459 19.31 2.01 18.44
CA VAL A 459 20.03 2.80 17.43
C VAL A 459 19.26 4.09 17.15
N THR A 460 19.96 5.23 17.16
CA THR A 460 19.39 6.55 16.84
C THR A 460 20.28 7.32 15.86
N GLY A 461 19.68 8.20 15.05
CA GLY A 461 20.40 9.03 14.08
C GLY A 461 19.49 9.60 12.99
N GLY A 462 20.00 10.56 12.22
CA GLY A 462 19.27 11.24 11.15
C GLY A 462 18.24 12.27 11.65
N SER A 463 17.41 12.76 10.74
CA SER A 463 16.27 13.66 11.02
C SER A 463 15.14 13.35 10.05
N ALA A 464 13.89 13.64 10.40
CA ALA A 464 12.77 13.41 9.48
C ALA A 464 12.96 14.26 8.21
N PRO A 465 12.66 13.72 7.01
CA PRO A 465 12.80 14.48 5.78
C PRO A 465 11.90 15.71 5.76
N ASP A 466 12.46 16.86 5.41
CA ASP A 466 11.69 18.06 5.05
C ASP A 466 11.17 17.89 3.62
N ASP A 467 10.21 16.97 3.43
CA ASP A 467 9.58 16.64 2.14
C ASP A 467 8.11 17.05 2.05
N PHE A 468 7.64 17.95 2.93
CA PHE A 468 6.28 18.50 2.92
C PHE A 468 6.21 19.90 2.29
N ALA A 469 5.03 20.27 1.79
CA ALA A 469 4.69 21.65 1.44
C ALA A 469 4.28 22.41 2.71
N THR A 470 4.48 23.73 2.75
CA THR A 470 4.06 24.58 3.87
C THR A 470 2.55 24.88 3.78
N PRO A 471 1.72 24.59 4.81
CA PRO A 471 0.34 25.05 4.83
C PRO A 471 0.24 26.57 4.86
N VAL A 472 -0.59 27.16 4.00
CA VAL A 472 -0.85 28.61 3.97
C VAL A 472 -2.34 28.92 4.07
N LYS A 473 -2.68 30.19 4.32
CA LYS A 473 -4.08 30.64 4.36
C LYS A 473 -4.63 30.69 2.95
N ALA A 474 -5.68 29.90 2.67
CA ALA A 474 -6.46 30.04 1.45
C ALA A 474 -7.18 31.40 1.40
N ALA A 475 -7.37 31.94 0.20
CA ALA A 475 -8.10 33.17 -0.08
C ALA A 475 -8.95 32.99 -1.34
N ASP A 476 -10.15 33.58 -1.36
CA ASP A 476 -11.11 33.38 -2.44
C ASP A 476 -10.59 33.97 -3.76
N GLY A 477 -10.69 33.20 -4.84
CA GLY A 477 -10.17 33.58 -6.17
C GLY A 477 -8.64 33.48 -6.32
N VAL A 478 -7.91 33.07 -5.29
CA VAL A 478 -6.46 32.83 -5.33
C VAL A 478 -6.19 31.33 -5.51
N PRO A 479 -5.25 30.91 -6.38
CA PRO A 479 -4.82 29.52 -6.49
C PRO A 479 -4.39 28.95 -5.14
N ASN A 480 -4.82 27.73 -4.82
CA ASN A 480 -4.56 27.10 -3.53
C ASN A 480 -3.27 26.26 -3.49
N VAL A 481 -2.63 26.02 -4.63
CA VAL A 481 -1.24 25.54 -4.70
C VAL A 481 -0.38 26.64 -5.30
N THR A 482 0.68 26.99 -4.61
CA THR A 482 1.65 28.04 -5.01
C THR A 482 3.07 27.59 -4.69
N GLY A 483 4.06 28.27 -5.24
CA GLY A 483 5.46 28.15 -4.80
C GLY A 483 6.41 28.86 -5.74
N ARG A 484 7.71 28.77 -5.44
CA ARG A 484 8.80 29.19 -6.30
C ARG A 484 9.82 28.06 -6.49
N VAL A 485 10.41 28.02 -7.68
CA VAL A 485 11.58 27.18 -7.98
C VAL A 485 12.79 28.10 -8.11
N THR A 486 13.84 27.85 -7.32
CA THR A 486 15.03 28.70 -7.22
C THR A 486 16.33 27.92 -7.18
N THR A 487 17.45 28.59 -7.43
CA THR A 487 18.80 28.07 -7.11
C THR A 487 19.08 28.15 -5.61
N PRO A 488 20.14 27.50 -5.08
CA PRO A 488 20.56 27.66 -3.67
C PRO A 488 20.89 29.10 -3.27
N GLU A 489 21.26 29.94 -4.25
CA GLU A 489 21.53 31.38 -4.11
C GLU A 489 20.27 32.25 -4.26
N GLY A 490 19.08 31.62 -4.25
CA GLY A 490 17.78 32.28 -4.33
C GLY A 490 17.39 32.83 -5.70
N GLN A 491 18.16 32.55 -6.75
CA GLN A 491 17.86 33.03 -8.11
C GLN A 491 16.66 32.27 -8.70
N PRO A 492 15.75 32.92 -9.44
CA PRO A 492 14.58 32.26 -10.02
C PRO A 492 14.96 31.28 -11.13
N ILE A 493 14.16 30.21 -11.30
CA ILE A 493 14.29 29.27 -12.43
C ILE A 493 12.96 29.21 -13.20
N GLU A 494 12.96 29.75 -14.42
CA GLU A 494 11.81 29.81 -15.33
C GLU A 494 11.60 28.50 -16.11
N GLY A 495 10.36 28.24 -16.54
CA GLY A 495 10.02 27.18 -17.49
C GLY A 495 9.92 25.76 -16.91
N ILE A 496 10.20 25.58 -15.61
CA ILE A 496 10.10 24.29 -14.92
C ILE A 496 8.62 23.88 -14.84
N VAL A 497 8.32 22.65 -15.25
CA VAL A 497 6.95 22.11 -15.17
C VAL A 497 6.69 21.58 -13.76
N VAL A 498 5.55 21.98 -13.18
CA VAL A 498 5.11 21.60 -11.82
C VAL A 498 3.69 21.04 -11.88
N THR A 499 3.43 19.98 -11.11
CA THR A 499 2.20 19.19 -11.15
C THR A 499 1.67 18.82 -9.76
N ASP A 500 0.34 18.67 -9.63
CA ASP A 500 -0.36 18.08 -8.47
C ASP A 500 -0.69 16.58 -8.66
N GLY A 501 -0.11 15.99 -9.70
CA GLY A 501 -0.41 14.64 -10.18
C GLY A 501 -1.72 14.54 -10.96
N ARG A 502 -2.28 15.65 -11.46
CA ARG A 502 -3.43 15.70 -12.39
C ARG A 502 -3.27 16.78 -13.46
N GLN A 503 -2.82 17.99 -13.09
CA GLN A 503 -2.58 19.12 -14.00
C GLN A 503 -1.12 19.58 -13.95
N CYS A 504 -0.63 20.21 -15.02
CA CYS A 504 0.75 20.70 -15.11
C CYS A 504 0.80 22.19 -15.50
N VAL A 505 1.55 23.00 -14.75
CA VAL A 505 1.84 24.43 -15.02
C VAL A 505 3.34 24.65 -15.18
N LYS A 506 3.77 25.80 -15.70
CA LYS A 506 5.20 26.19 -15.76
C LYS A 506 5.52 27.35 -14.82
N THR A 507 6.75 27.38 -14.30
CA THR A 507 7.27 28.57 -13.60
C THR A 507 7.48 29.75 -14.55
N GLY A 508 7.18 30.96 -14.09
CA GLY A 508 7.47 32.20 -14.81
C GLY A 508 8.89 32.72 -14.58
N ALA A 509 9.21 33.87 -15.17
CA ALA A 509 10.52 34.53 -15.09
C ALA A 509 11.00 34.87 -13.65
N ASP A 510 10.08 34.99 -12.68
CA ASP A 510 10.39 35.18 -11.26
C ASP A 510 10.49 33.85 -10.48
N GLY A 511 10.45 32.71 -11.20
CA GLY A 511 10.46 31.36 -10.65
C GLY A 511 9.15 30.94 -10.00
N SER A 512 8.12 31.79 -9.97
CA SER A 512 6.84 31.47 -9.34
C SER A 512 5.97 30.57 -10.21
N TYR A 513 5.14 29.76 -9.56
CA TYR A 513 4.05 29.02 -10.19
C TYR A 513 2.82 28.99 -9.27
N ALA A 514 1.65 28.75 -9.86
CA ALA A 514 0.39 28.65 -9.14
C ALA A 514 -0.59 27.75 -9.89
N MET A 515 -1.38 26.95 -9.17
CA MET A 515 -2.45 26.11 -9.72
C MET A 515 -3.61 25.94 -8.73
N THR A 516 -4.80 25.61 -9.24
CA THR A 516 -5.99 25.37 -8.42
C THR A 516 -6.28 23.88 -8.41
N SER A 517 -5.98 23.23 -7.28
CA SER A 517 -5.99 21.78 -7.11
C SER A 517 -7.09 21.34 -6.15
N ASP A 518 -7.62 20.13 -6.35
CA ASP A 518 -8.43 19.46 -5.32
C ASP A 518 -7.50 18.87 -4.26
N LEU A 519 -7.34 19.54 -3.12
CA LEU A 519 -6.49 19.11 -2.01
C LEU A 519 -7.08 17.96 -1.17
N SER A 520 -8.26 17.42 -1.53
CA SER A 520 -8.74 16.14 -1.01
C SER A 520 -8.20 14.95 -1.79
N GLU A 521 -7.88 15.15 -3.08
CA GLU A 521 -7.29 14.16 -3.98
C GLU A 521 -5.77 14.35 -4.18
N ALA A 522 -5.27 15.59 -4.14
CA ALA A 522 -3.86 15.91 -4.35
C ALA A 522 -2.99 15.51 -3.14
N ARG A 523 -2.07 14.56 -3.36
CA ARG A 523 -1.18 14.00 -2.32
C ARG A 523 0.24 14.60 -2.35
N PHE A 524 0.66 15.11 -3.51
CA PHE A 524 1.97 15.71 -3.74
C PHE A 524 1.84 16.93 -4.68
N VAL A 525 2.76 17.89 -4.54
CA VAL A 525 3.15 18.83 -5.59
C VAL A 525 4.56 18.45 -6.02
N TYR A 526 4.85 18.31 -7.31
CA TYR A 526 6.13 17.80 -7.77
C TYR A 526 6.52 18.30 -9.17
N LEU A 527 7.80 18.12 -9.51
CA LEU A 527 8.38 18.63 -10.75
C LEU A 527 8.39 17.57 -11.85
N SER A 528 8.24 17.99 -13.10
CA SER A 528 8.91 17.32 -14.21
C SER A 528 10.30 17.95 -14.37
N LEU A 529 11.36 17.17 -14.16
CA LEU A 529 12.73 17.69 -14.09
C LEU A 529 13.31 17.86 -15.50
N PRO A 530 13.72 19.06 -15.95
CA PRO A 530 14.47 19.21 -17.20
C PRO A 530 15.93 18.76 -17.02
N ALA A 531 16.60 18.40 -18.12
CA ALA A 531 18.01 17.99 -18.10
C ALA A 531 18.99 19.11 -17.67
N THR A 532 18.50 20.36 -17.52
CA THR A 532 19.26 21.55 -17.07
C THR A 532 19.35 21.69 -15.54
N VAL A 533 18.82 20.73 -14.76
CA VAL A 533 18.98 20.69 -13.30
C VAL A 533 19.55 19.36 -12.81
N ASN A 534 20.29 19.38 -11.70
CA ASN A 534 20.64 18.19 -10.96
C ASN A 534 19.38 17.57 -10.35
N ILE A 535 19.22 16.25 -10.48
CA ILE A 535 18.14 15.51 -9.82
C ILE A 535 18.34 15.62 -8.29
N PRO A 536 17.38 16.17 -7.52
CA PRO A 536 17.46 16.17 -6.05
C PRO A 536 17.40 14.74 -5.51
N MET A 537 18.21 14.41 -4.50
CA MET A 537 18.37 13.04 -4.00
C MET A 537 18.21 12.93 -2.48
N ARG A 538 17.57 11.84 -2.02
CA ARG A 538 17.49 11.42 -0.61
C ARG A 538 17.67 9.91 -0.53
N ASP A 539 18.66 9.43 0.22
CA ASP A 539 18.94 7.99 0.43
C ASP A 539 19.02 7.15 -0.87
N GLY A 540 19.49 7.75 -1.97
CA GLY A 540 19.58 7.11 -3.29
C GLY A 540 18.31 7.16 -4.15
N VAL A 541 17.20 7.65 -3.61
CA VAL A 541 15.92 7.87 -4.33
C VAL A 541 15.74 9.36 -4.67
N PRO A 542 15.26 9.71 -5.86
CA PRO A 542 14.96 11.09 -6.24
C PRO A 542 13.92 11.77 -5.33
N ALA A 543 14.11 13.06 -5.06
CA ALA A 543 13.37 13.85 -4.07
C ALA A 543 12.81 15.16 -4.67
N PHE A 544 12.20 15.08 -5.86
CA PHE A 544 11.67 16.23 -6.62
C PHE A 544 10.21 16.60 -6.27
N PHE A 545 9.74 16.22 -5.07
CA PHE A 545 8.35 16.38 -4.64
C PHE A 545 8.20 17.00 -3.25
N ARG A 546 7.04 17.59 -3.01
CA ARG A 546 6.52 18.05 -1.72
C ARG A 546 5.19 17.36 -1.42
N ARG A 547 5.11 16.61 -0.32
CA ARG A 547 3.87 16.03 0.21
C ARG A 547 2.91 17.15 0.61
N ILE A 548 1.66 17.05 0.22
CA ILE A 548 0.62 17.99 0.64
C ILE A 548 0.20 17.62 2.08
N PRO A 549 0.37 18.49 3.08
CA PRO A 549 -0.07 18.19 4.43
C PRO A 549 -1.60 18.06 4.44
N ARG A 550 -2.09 16.91 4.89
CA ARG A 550 -3.51 16.56 4.81
C ARG A 550 -4.36 17.59 5.58
N TYR A 551 -5.56 17.87 5.09
CA TYR A 551 -6.48 18.93 5.58
C TYR A 551 -6.03 20.38 5.34
N SER A 552 -4.91 20.64 4.65
CA SER A 552 -4.57 21.98 4.18
C SER A 552 -5.61 22.51 3.19
N LYS A 553 -5.99 23.79 3.33
CA LYS A 553 -6.87 24.48 2.36
C LYS A 553 -6.10 25.18 1.23
N ALA A 554 -4.84 25.52 1.49
CA ALA A 554 -3.87 25.98 0.51
C ALA A 554 -2.45 25.62 0.99
N VAL A 555 -1.50 25.50 0.06
CA VAL A 555 -0.10 25.17 0.33
C VAL A 555 0.86 26.02 -0.51
N GLN A 556 2.05 26.24 0.05
CA GLN A 556 3.24 26.76 -0.62
C GLN A 556 4.30 25.66 -0.69
N ALA A 557 4.67 25.23 -1.90
CA ALA A 557 5.60 24.15 -2.17
C ALA A 557 6.82 24.68 -2.92
N ASP A 558 7.81 25.17 -2.18
CA ASP A 558 9.04 25.72 -2.76
C ASP A 558 10.09 24.64 -3.03
N PHE A 559 10.81 24.80 -4.15
CA PHE A 559 11.85 23.87 -4.60
C PHE A 559 13.17 24.60 -4.80
N VAL A 560 14.26 23.97 -4.36
CA VAL A 560 15.63 24.46 -4.58
C VAL A 560 16.37 23.46 -5.47
N LEU A 561 16.85 23.92 -6.62
CA LEU A 561 17.49 23.09 -7.65
C LEU A 561 18.86 23.67 -8.03
N THR A 562 19.88 22.84 -8.09
CA THR A 562 21.16 23.23 -8.69
C THR A 562 21.08 23.09 -10.21
N THR A 563 21.29 24.17 -10.94
CA THR A 563 21.37 24.16 -12.41
C THR A 563 22.64 23.46 -12.90
N ARG A 564 22.59 22.90 -14.12
CA ARG A 564 23.70 22.20 -14.77
C ARG A 564 23.60 22.33 -16.30
N GLU A 565 24.70 22.00 -16.97
CA GLU A 565 24.65 21.66 -18.40
C GLU A 565 24.07 20.25 -18.60
N PRO A 566 23.11 20.05 -19.51
CA PRO A 566 22.60 18.72 -19.87
C PRO A 566 23.69 17.77 -20.34
N ALA A 567 23.67 16.52 -19.84
CA ALA A 567 24.49 15.47 -20.43
C ALA A 567 23.91 15.08 -21.80
N LYS A 568 24.71 15.26 -22.86
CA LYS A 568 24.35 14.82 -24.21
C LYS A 568 24.42 13.29 -24.36
N ASP A 569 25.45 12.70 -23.75
CA ASP A 569 25.72 11.27 -23.81
C ASP A 569 25.74 10.73 -22.36
N TYR A 570 25.01 9.65 -22.07
CA TYR A 570 24.82 9.10 -20.72
C TYR A 570 24.40 7.62 -20.72
N THR A 571 24.49 6.97 -19.57
CA THR A 571 24.12 5.56 -19.36
C THR A 571 22.99 5.42 -18.35
N VAL A 572 22.06 4.49 -18.58
CA VAL A 572 20.96 4.13 -17.65
C VAL A 572 20.98 2.62 -17.40
N MET A 573 21.03 2.23 -16.12
CA MET A 573 20.80 0.85 -15.69
C MET A 573 19.30 0.60 -15.57
N MET A 574 18.77 -0.26 -16.43
CA MET A 574 17.36 -0.67 -16.44
C MET A 574 17.26 -2.00 -15.68
N ILE A 575 16.91 -1.90 -14.39
CA ILE A 575 16.85 -3.01 -13.44
C ILE A 575 15.38 -3.38 -13.23
N ALA A 576 15.05 -4.67 -13.07
CA ALA A 576 13.65 -5.09 -12.93
C ALA A 576 13.43 -6.19 -11.89
N ASP A 577 12.25 -6.14 -11.28
CA ASP A 577 11.66 -7.18 -10.42
C ASP A 577 12.53 -7.65 -9.22
N PRO A 578 13.21 -6.76 -8.44
CA PRO A 578 14.05 -7.18 -7.30
C PRO A 578 13.33 -8.16 -6.36
N GLN A 579 12.05 -7.89 -6.10
CA GLN A 579 11.12 -8.71 -5.32
C GLN A 579 11.70 -9.13 -3.97
N VAL A 580 12.26 -8.16 -3.25
CA VAL A 580 12.91 -8.45 -1.97
C VAL A 580 11.88 -8.80 -0.89
N ARG A 581 12.23 -9.76 -0.04
CA ARG A 581 11.52 -10.13 1.19
C ARG A 581 12.38 -9.73 2.39
N PRO A 582 11.85 -9.68 3.62
CA PRO A 582 12.70 -9.51 4.79
C PRO A 582 13.82 -10.58 4.81
N TYR A 583 14.98 -10.21 5.34
CA TYR A 583 16.16 -11.09 5.41
C TYR A 583 15.82 -12.48 5.99
N GLY A 584 16.42 -13.52 5.43
CA GLY A 584 16.24 -14.92 5.82
C GLY A 584 14.94 -15.58 5.33
N VAL A 585 14.08 -14.90 4.56
CA VAL A 585 12.80 -15.48 4.09
C VAL A 585 12.97 -16.31 2.80
N ASP A 586 13.76 -15.87 1.82
CA ASP A 586 14.07 -16.67 0.61
C ASP A 586 15.40 -16.34 -0.10
N GLY A 587 16.25 -15.46 0.44
CA GLY A 587 17.53 -15.08 -0.20
C GLY A 587 17.44 -13.90 -1.18
N SER A 588 16.26 -13.30 -1.41
CA SER A 588 16.08 -12.20 -2.39
C SER A 588 16.77 -10.90 -1.96
N MET A 589 16.66 -10.52 -0.69
CA MET A 589 17.32 -9.33 -0.13
C MET A 589 18.83 -9.49 -0.07
N GLU A 590 19.28 -10.70 0.25
CA GLU A 590 20.68 -11.10 0.24
C GLU A 590 21.26 -11.04 -1.18
N ALA A 591 20.57 -11.60 -2.19
CA ALA A 591 21.00 -11.54 -3.59
C ALA A 591 21.09 -10.09 -4.12
N TRP A 592 20.18 -9.20 -3.71
CA TRP A 592 20.31 -7.77 -4.01
C TRP A 592 21.55 -7.15 -3.33
N ALA A 593 21.64 -7.25 -2.00
CA ALA A 593 22.63 -6.56 -1.19
C ALA A 593 24.07 -7.08 -1.40
N THR A 594 24.25 -8.36 -1.73
CA THR A 594 25.58 -8.99 -1.88
C THR A 594 26.03 -9.19 -3.33
N SER A 595 25.12 -9.20 -4.29
CA SER A 595 25.42 -9.52 -5.69
C SER A 595 25.01 -8.40 -6.65
N VAL A 596 23.70 -8.10 -6.76
CA VAL A 596 23.19 -7.18 -7.81
C VAL A 596 23.61 -5.73 -7.55
N ALA A 597 23.38 -5.18 -6.36
CA ALA A 597 23.66 -3.77 -6.08
C ALA A 597 25.18 -3.44 -6.03
N PRO A 598 26.06 -4.28 -5.45
CA PRO A 598 27.51 -4.07 -5.55
C PRO A 598 28.04 -4.10 -6.99
N ASP A 599 27.50 -5.00 -7.83
CA ASP A 599 27.86 -5.10 -9.25
C ASP A 599 27.39 -3.87 -10.06
N ALA A 600 26.18 -3.37 -9.79
CA ALA A 600 25.66 -2.13 -10.36
C ALA A 600 26.49 -0.91 -9.94
N GLU A 601 26.92 -0.85 -8.69
CA GLU A 601 27.80 0.22 -8.20
C GLU A 601 29.19 0.18 -8.83
N ALA A 602 29.78 -1.00 -8.99
CA ALA A 602 31.06 -1.20 -9.67
C ALA A 602 30.97 -0.88 -11.18
N PHE A 603 29.85 -1.19 -11.83
CA PHE A 603 29.59 -0.80 -13.21
C PHE A 603 29.44 0.71 -13.35
N ARG A 604 28.61 1.35 -12.51
CA ARG A 604 28.48 2.82 -12.42
C ARG A 604 29.83 3.49 -12.18
N ALA A 605 30.72 2.90 -11.37
CA ALA A 605 32.05 3.41 -11.09
C ALA A 605 33.06 3.24 -12.25
N SER A 606 32.80 2.35 -13.21
CA SER A 606 33.67 2.16 -14.40
C SER A 606 33.19 2.92 -15.65
N CYS A 607 31.95 3.41 -15.65
CA CYS A 607 31.40 4.29 -16.68
C CYS A 607 32.09 5.67 -16.70
N LYS A 608 31.96 6.38 -17.83
CA LYS A 608 32.42 7.77 -18.01
C LYS A 608 31.23 8.66 -18.34
N GLY A 609 31.14 9.82 -17.70
CA GLY A 609 29.97 10.70 -17.81
C GLY A 609 28.86 10.28 -16.83
N ASP A 610 27.64 10.68 -17.14
CA ASP A 610 26.50 10.52 -16.24
C ASP A 610 25.94 9.10 -16.29
N VAL A 611 25.60 8.58 -15.11
CA VAL A 611 24.96 7.28 -14.93
C VAL A 611 23.71 7.43 -14.07
N TYR A 612 22.63 6.82 -14.53
CA TYR A 612 21.33 6.78 -13.86
C TYR A 612 20.87 5.32 -13.69
N SER A 613 19.84 5.10 -12.88
CA SER A 613 19.19 3.80 -12.72
C SER A 613 17.67 3.95 -12.71
N ILE A 614 16.96 2.95 -13.22
CA ILE A 614 15.49 2.85 -13.16
C ILE A 614 15.13 1.42 -12.74
N ASN A 615 14.48 1.27 -11.59
CA ASN A 615 13.88 0.02 -11.14
C ASN A 615 12.45 -0.10 -11.70
N LEU A 616 12.19 -1.06 -12.58
CA LEU A 616 10.92 -1.26 -13.30
C LEU A 616 9.84 -1.99 -12.46
N GLY A 617 9.75 -1.64 -11.19
CA GLY A 617 8.73 -2.14 -10.25
C GLY A 617 8.99 -3.54 -9.69
N ASP A 618 8.05 -3.96 -8.83
CA ASP A 618 8.15 -5.14 -7.96
C ASP A 618 9.42 -5.08 -7.11
N LEU A 619 9.58 -3.95 -6.42
CA LEU A 619 10.71 -3.67 -5.54
C LEU A 619 10.68 -4.64 -4.34
N VAL A 620 9.52 -4.75 -3.67
CA VAL A 620 9.25 -5.72 -2.60
C VAL A 620 8.29 -6.82 -3.04
N TYR A 621 8.41 -8.01 -2.47
CA TYR A 621 7.51 -9.14 -2.79
C TYR A 621 6.32 -9.22 -1.82
N ASN A 622 5.31 -8.36 -1.91
CA ASN A 622 4.08 -8.44 -1.09
C ASN A 622 4.29 -8.32 0.44
N TYR A 623 5.53 -8.14 0.92
CA TYR A 623 5.87 -7.96 2.32
C TYR A 623 6.02 -6.47 2.58
N MET A 624 4.94 -5.82 3.01
CA MET A 624 4.96 -4.37 3.26
C MET A 624 5.91 -3.97 4.41
N ASN A 625 6.36 -4.94 5.22
CA ASN A 625 7.40 -4.76 6.23
C ASN A 625 8.84 -4.88 5.70
N ALA A 626 9.04 -5.24 4.42
CA ALA A 626 10.34 -5.30 3.74
C ALA A 626 10.78 -3.96 3.12
N TRP A 627 9.86 -3.00 3.00
CA TRP A 627 10.17 -1.64 2.52
C TRP A 627 11.28 -0.96 3.32
N ASP A 628 11.37 -1.26 4.62
CA ASP A 628 12.41 -0.75 5.51
C ASP A 628 13.80 -1.21 5.07
N ASP A 629 13.94 -2.52 4.91
CA ASP A 629 15.16 -3.22 4.52
C ASP A 629 15.56 -2.80 3.08
N TYR A 630 14.58 -2.68 2.18
CA TYR A 630 14.76 -2.18 0.81
C TYR A 630 15.29 -0.74 0.78
N MET A 631 14.70 0.18 1.56
CA MET A 631 15.13 1.59 1.55
C MET A 631 16.52 1.79 2.18
N ASP A 632 16.94 0.95 3.13
CA ASP A 632 18.31 1.00 3.66
C ASP A 632 19.36 0.46 2.67
N ILE A 633 18.97 -0.31 1.64
CA ILE A 633 19.88 -0.81 0.57
C ILE A 633 19.65 -0.18 -0.82
N ALA A 634 18.60 0.62 -1.02
CA ALA A 634 18.34 1.34 -2.27
C ALA A 634 19.48 2.29 -2.65
N SER A 635 20.14 2.89 -1.65
CA SER A 635 21.30 3.77 -1.81
C SER A 635 22.55 3.09 -2.38
N MET A 636 22.65 1.76 -2.34
CA MET A 636 23.89 1.02 -2.60
C MET A 636 24.44 1.21 -4.02
N ILE A 637 23.61 1.53 -5.02
CA ILE A 637 24.02 1.75 -6.40
C ILE A 637 24.82 3.07 -6.56
N LYS A 638 24.59 4.06 -5.69
CA LYS A 638 25.24 5.39 -5.67
C LYS A 638 25.04 6.24 -6.96
N CYS A 639 23.91 6.09 -7.63
CA CYS A 639 23.42 7.03 -8.66
C CYS A 639 21.94 7.38 -8.42
N PRO A 640 21.37 8.41 -9.08
CA PRO A 640 19.93 8.63 -9.07
C PRO A 640 19.19 7.38 -9.56
N THR A 641 18.37 6.81 -8.68
CA THR A 641 17.65 5.56 -8.92
C THR A 641 16.15 5.83 -8.90
N PHE A 642 15.58 6.07 -10.08
CA PHE A 642 14.14 6.18 -10.26
C PHE A 642 13.46 4.82 -10.03
N ASN A 643 12.21 4.84 -9.61
CA ASN A 643 11.45 3.64 -9.28
C ASN A 643 10.06 3.71 -9.91
N VAL A 644 9.61 2.59 -10.46
CA VAL A 644 8.22 2.37 -10.88
C VAL A 644 7.51 1.56 -9.78
N ILE A 645 6.19 1.67 -9.64
CA ILE A 645 5.39 0.79 -8.79
C ILE A 645 4.99 -0.49 -9.54
N GLY A 646 5.24 -1.67 -8.95
CA GLY A 646 4.78 -2.96 -9.46
C GLY A 646 3.62 -3.58 -8.69
N ASN A 647 3.13 -4.74 -9.13
CA ASN A 647 1.99 -5.41 -8.52
C ASN A 647 2.26 -5.98 -7.12
N HIS A 648 3.50 -6.30 -6.76
CA HIS A 648 3.89 -6.84 -5.46
C HIS A 648 4.29 -5.74 -4.46
N ASP A 649 4.45 -4.50 -4.93
CA ASP A 649 4.62 -3.30 -4.11
C ASP A 649 3.30 -2.85 -3.43
N TYR A 650 2.16 -3.36 -3.90
CA TYR A 650 0.83 -3.19 -3.29
C TYR A 650 0.62 -4.08 -2.07
N ASP A 651 -0.14 -3.59 -1.08
CA ASP A 651 -0.82 -4.48 -0.13
C ASP A 651 -1.85 -5.37 -0.85
N GLN A 652 -1.57 -6.67 -0.87
CA GLN A 652 -2.40 -7.71 -1.48
C GLN A 652 -3.74 -7.96 -0.76
N GLY A 653 -3.97 -7.35 0.40
CA GLY A 653 -5.29 -7.25 1.02
C GLY A 653 -6.23 -6.31 0.25
N THR A 654 -5.73 -5.46 -0.65
CA THR A 654 -6.54 -4.41 -1.29
C THR A 654 -7.64 -4.95 -2.20
N LEU A 655 -8.83 -4.34 -2.05
CA LEU A 655 -10.09 -4.58 -2.74
C LEU A 655 -10.74 -3.24 -3.10
N PHE A 656 -11.53 -3.23 -4.18
CA PHE A 656 -12.38 -2.13 -4.67
C PHE A 656 -11.67 -0.82 -5.09
N GLU A 657 -10.58 -0.42 -4.44
CA GLU A 657 -9.98 0.92 -4.56
C GLU A 657 -8.44 0.84 -4.56
N THR A 658 -7.82 1.03 -5.72
CA THR A 658 -6.36 0.89 -5.95
C THR A 658 -5.50 1.60 -4.91
N GLU A 659 -5.82 2.85 -4.59
CA GLU A 659 -5.06 3.72 -3.67
C GLU A 659 -4.97 3.19 -2.24
N GLN A 660 -5.83 2.25 -1.85
CA GLN A 660 -5.70 1.61 -0.53
C GLN A 660 -4.45 0.72 -0.43
N GLY A 661 -3.83 0.35 -1.56
CA GLY A 661 -2.68 -0.56 -1.60
C GLY A 661 -1.33 0.09 -1.94
N ASN A 662 -1.30 1.19 -2.70
CA ASN A 662 -0.06 1.88 -3.10
C ASN A 662 0.55 2.75 -1.98
N VAL A 663 -0.19 3.00 -0.89
CA VAL A 663 0.19 3.89 0.22
C VAL A 663 1.57 3.61 0.84
N PHE A 664 2.05 2.36 0.83
CA PHE A 664 3.41 2.06 1.26
C PHE A 664 4.46 2.61 0.29
N TYR A 665 4.32 2.34 -1.02
CA TYR A 665 5.16 2.94 -2.06
C TYR A 665 5.18 4.48 -1.93
N GLU A 666 4.02 5.12 -1.72
CA GLU A 666 3.96 6.58 -1.53
C GLU A 666 4.68 7.06 -0.26
N THR A 667 4.69 6.26 0.81
CA THR A 667 5.33 6.59 2.08
C THR A 667 6.86 6.57 1.97
N TYR A 668 7.42 5.63 1.21
CA TYR A 668 8.87 5.45 1.08
C TYR A 668 9.48 6.14 -0.15
N VAL A 669 8.83 6.01 -1.32
CA VAL A 669 9.34 6.46 -2.61
C VAL A 669 8.85 7.87 -2.94
N GLY A 670 7.54 8.04 -3.19
CA GLY A 670 6.97 9.30 -3.67
C GLY A 670 5.76 9.09 -4.61
N PRO A 671 5.49 10.02 -5.56
CA PRO A 671 4.44 9.87 -6.56
C PRO A 671 4.57 8.58 -7.40
N GLU A 672 3.43 7.99 -7.77
CA GLU A 672 3.36 6.76 -8.59
C GLU A 672 3.48 7.01 -10.11
N HIS A 673 3.40 8.27 -10.54
CA HIS A 673 3.58 8.74 -11.91
C HIS A 673 4.26 10.10 -11.95
N TYR A 674 5.29 10.24 -12.78
CA TYR A 674 6.14 11.43 -12.90
C TYR A 674 7.01 11.38 -14.17
N SER A 675 7.62 12.49 -14.54
CA SER A 675 8.46 12.59 -15.74
C SER A 675 9.74 13.39 -15.51
N PHE A 676 10.71 13.21 -16.40
CA PHE A 676 11.98 13.93 -16.38
C PHE A 676 12.68 13.83 -17.74
N ASP A 677 13.52 14.82 -18.07
CA ASP A 677 14.38 14.79 -19.25
C ASP A 677 15.80 14.37 -18.87
N LEU A 678 16.40 13.46 -19.65
CA LEU A 678 17.84 13.22 -19.68
C LEU A 678 18.34 13.49 -21.10
N GLY A 679 19.30 14.40 -21.26
CA GLY A 679 19.71 14.90 -22.58
C GLY A 679 18.50 15.45 -23.38
N ASP A 680 18.31 14.93 -24.59
CA ASP A 680 17.16 15.25 -25.46
C ASP A 680 16.03 14.20 -25.40
N ILE A 681 16.03 13.32 -24.39
CA ILE A 681 15.02 12.26 -24.24
C ILE A 681 14.12 12.54 -23.05
N HIS A 682 12.81 12.42 -23.25
CA HIS A 682 11.81 12.57 -22.19
C HIS A 682 11.41 11.20 -21.62
N TYR A 683 11.57 11.02 -20.32
CA TYR A 683 11.23 9.81 -19.58
C TYR A 683 9.90 9.98 -18.86
N LEU A 684 8.99 9.03 -19.06
CA LEU A 684 7.63 9.03 -18.53
C LEU A 684 7.42 7.79 -17.67
N VAL A 685 7.46 7.95 -16.35
CA VAL A 685 7.18 6.89 -15.37
C VAL A 685 5.69 6.92 -15.03
N PHE A 686 5.01 5.78 -15.12
CA PHE A 686 3.61 5.69 -14.68
C PHE A 686 3.20 4.29 -14.20
N ASN A 687 2.28 4.28 -13.24
CA ASN A 687 1.62 3.08 -12.75
C ASN A 687 0.73 2.44 -13.84
N THR A 688 0.80 1.11 -13.98
CA THR A 688 -0.01 0.32 -14.94
C THR A 688 -0.89 -0.74 -14.27
N ILE A 689 -0.99 -0.74 -12.94
CA ILE A 689 -1.58 -1.79 -12.12
C ILE A 689 -2.72 -1.22 -11.27
N LEU A 690 -3.90 -1.84 -11.36
CA LEU A 690 -5.13 -1.34 -10.72
C LEU A 690 -5.73 -2.43 -9.81
N TYR A 691 -5.86 -2.13 -8.52
CA TYR A 691 -6.38 -3.05 -7.48
C TYR A 691 -7.89 -2.86 -7.22
N ASP A 692 -8.64 -2.41 -8.22
CA ASP A 692 -10.08 -2.13 -8.24
C ASP A 692 -10.98 -3.39 -8.27
N ARG A 693 -10.52 -4.46 -7.62
CA ARG A 693 -11.05 -5.83 -7.73
C ARG A 693 -12.07 -6.20 -6.64
N PRO A 694 -13.06 -7.07 -6.93
CA PRO A 694 -14.11 -7.45 -5.97
C PRO A 694 -13.69 -8.52 -4.94
N SER A 695 -12.58 -9.23 -5.15
CA SER A 695 -12.08 -10.23 -4.20
C SER A 695 -10.56 -10.41 -4.30
N VAL A 696 -9.94 -10.91 -3.23
CA VAL A 696 -8.49 -11.23 -3.22
C VAL A 696 -8.09 -12.37 -4.15
N LYS A 697 -9.08 -13.17 -4.59
CA LYS A 697 -8.91 -14.27 -5.56
C LYS A 697 -8.99 -13.79 -7.00
N SER A 698 -9.55 -12.60 -7.21
CA SER A 698 -9.56 -11.92 -8.50
C SER A 698 -8.17 -11.35 -8.77
N SER A 699 -7.75 -11.35 -10.04
CA SER A 699 -6.58 -10.57 -10.47
C SER A 699 -6.83 -9.08 -10.25
N TYR A 700 -5.75 -8.31 -10.13
CA TYR A 700 -5.78 -6.87 -10.44
C TYR A 700 -6.08 -6.66 -11.94
N SER A 701 -6.51 -5.45 -12.31
CA SER A 701 -6.66 -5.03 -13.70
C SER A 701 -5.43 -4.24 -14.17
N TYR A 702 -5.34 -3.98 -15.48
CA TYR A 702 -4.22 -3.28 -16.10
C TYR A 702 -4.69 -1.98 -16.76
N GLY A 703 -3.78 -1.02 -16.87
CA GLY A 703 -4.01 0.27 -17.53
C GLY A 703 -3.67 1.42 -16.59
N VAL A 704 -4.04 2.63 -17.01
CA VAL A 704 -3.92 3.84 -16.19
C VAL A 704 -5.31 4.24 -15.68
N ASP A 705 -5.37 4.93 -14.54
CA ASP A 705 -6.60 5.58 -14.11
C ASP A 705 -6.80 6.96 -14.77
N ASP A 706 -7.97 7.53 -14.56
CA ASP A 706 -8.42 8.78 -15.19
C ASP A 706 -7.45 9.93 -14.87
N ARG A 707 -6.99 10.00 -13.63
CA ARG A 707 -6.05 11.00 -13.11
C ARG A 707 -4.67 10.88 -13.74
N THR A 708 -4.13 9.66 -13.80
CA THR A 708 -2.83 9.38 -14.43
C THR A 708 -2.89 9.77 -15.91
N LEU A 709 -4.00 9.47 -16.59
CA LEU A 709 -4.19 9.86 -17.98
C LEU A 709 -4.31 11.38 -18.18
N GLU A 710 -5.06 12.08 -17.32
CA GLU A 710 -5.16 13.54 -17.34
C GLU A 710 -3.79 14.19 -17.13
N TRP A 711 -3.00 13.69 -16.16
CA TRP A 711 -1.62 14.12 -15.96
C TRP A 711 -0.75 13.85 -17.20
N MET A 712 -0.80 12.63 -17.78
CA MET A 712 -0.05 12.32 -19.02
C MET A 712 -0.41 13.29 -20.16
N LYS A 713 -1.70 13.65 -20.29
CA LYS A 713 -2.18 14.61 -21.29
C LYS A 713 -1.68 16.04 -21.00
N ALA A 714 -1.63 16.46 -19.73
CA ALA A 714 -1.16 17.77 -19.31
C ALA A 714 0.37 17.92 -19.42
N ASP A 715 1.13 16.92 -18.99
CA ASP A 715 2.58 16.91 -18.96
C ASP A 715 3.18 16.89 -20.37
N LEU A 716 2.73 15.92 -21.19
CA LEU A 716 3.15 15.78 -22.58
C LEU A 716 2.72 16.96 -23.47
N SER A 717 1.78 17.82 -23.01
CA SER A 717 1.45 19.06 -23.72
C SER A 717 2.62 20.05 -23.82
N TYR A 718 3.59 19.96 -22.89
CA TYR A 718 4.80 20.78 -22.91
C TYR A 718 5.96 20.15 -23.69
N ILE A 719 5.82 18.92 -24.20
CA ILE A 719 6.89 18.13 -24.82
C ILE A 719 6.73 18.13 -26.37
N PRO A 720 7.73 18.61 -27.13
CA PRO A 720 7.69 18.63 -28.60
C PRO A 720 7.47 17.25 -29.22
N LYS A 721 6.66 17.18 -30.29
CA LYS A 721 6.25 15.93 -30.94
C LYS A 721 7.38 15.25 -31.71
N ASP A 722 8.42 15.99 -32.06
CA ASP A 722 9.66 15.49 -32.62
C ASP A 722 10.61 14.89 -31.56
N LYS A 723 10.33 14.97 -30.26
CA LYS A 723 11.16 14.36 -29.19
C LYS A 723 10.96 12.84 -29.09
N ILE A 724 11.96 12.12 -28.58
CA ILE A 724 11.85 10.70 -28.20
C ILE A 724 11.23 10.58 -26.81
N ILE A 725 10.30 9.64 -26.65
CA ILE A 725 9.73 9.26 -25.35
C ILE A 725 10.28 7.91 -24.92
N VAL A 726 10.74 7.81 -23.66
CA VAL A 726 11.02 6.55 -22.99
C VAL A 726 9.96 6.34 -21.91
N THR A 727 9.07 5.35 -22.06
CA THR A 727 8.10 5.04 -21.01
C THR A 727 8.64 3.96 -20.09
N CYS A 728 8.54 4.16 -18.78
CA CYS A 728 8.98 3.20 -17.77
C CYS A 728 7.77 2.77 -16.93
N THR A 729 7.35 1.52 -17.14
CA THR A 729 6.18 0.91 -16.51
C THR A 729 6.57 -0.41 -15.86
N HIS A 730 5.72 -0.98 -15.00
CA HIS A 730 5.98 -2.33 -14.48
C HIS A 730 5.52 -3.40 -15.46
N HIS A 731 4.24 -3.36 -15.87
CA HIS A 731 3.69 -4.21 -16.93
C HIS A 731 3.70 -3.46 -18.28
N ASN A 732 3.86 -4.19 -19.38
CA ASN A 732 3.89 -3.60 -20.72
C ASN A 732 2.53 -2.96 -21.11
N PRO A 733 2.42 -1.64 -21.33
CA PRO A 733 1.16 -0.98 -21.69
C PRO A 733 0.71 -1.31 -23.12
N PHE A 734 1.57 -1.93 -23.94
CA PHE A 734 1.32 -2.22 -25.34
C PHE A 734 1.20 -3.72 -25.62
N LYS A 735 0.71 -4.08 -26.80
CA LYS A 735 0.61 -5.46 -27.27
C LYS A 735 1.99 -6.03 -27.62
N THR A 736 2.21 -7.28 -27.26
CA THR A 736 3.48 -8.05 -27.37
C THR A 736 3.28 -9.29 -28.26
N PRO A 737 4.35 -10.01 -28.68
CA PRO A 737 4.18 -11.30 -29.36
C PRO A 737 3.66 -12.35 -28.37
N ASN A 738 3.02 -13.42 -28.89
CA ASN A 738 2.28 -14.41 -28.09
C ASN A 738 1.10 -13.84 -27.26
N SER A 739 0.62 -12.64 -27.60
CA SER A 739 -0.68 -12.13 -27.20
C SER A 739 -1.81 -13.08 -27.62
N SER A 740 -2.21 -14.01 -26.75
CA SER A 740 -3.35 -14.90 -27.01
C SER A 740 -4.62 -14.06 -27.21
N PRO A 741 -5.53 -14.43 -28.13
CA PRO A 741 -6.84 -13.77 -28.29
C PRO A 741 -7.67 -13.70 -26.99
N HIS A 742 -7.34 -14.52 -25.99
CA HIS A 742 -7.96 -14.57 -24.67
C HIS A 742 -6.93 -14.43 -23.52
N GLY A 743 -5.69 -13.95 -23.77
CA GLY A 743 -4.59 -14.11 -22.80
C GLY A 743 -3.45 -13.10 -22.85
N SER A 744 -3.67 -11.88 -23.33
CA SER A 744 -2.89 -10.70 -22.93
C SER A 744 -3.82 -9.50 -22.87
N HIS A 745 -3.98 -8.90 -21.69
CA HIS A 745 -5.08 -7.97 -21.39
C HIS A 745 -4.84 -6.52 -21.89
N ASN A 746 -3.76 -6.31 -22.63
CA ASN A 746 -3.16 -5.01 -22.92
C ASN A 746 -4.12 -4.13 -23.76
N VAL A 747 -4.80 -4.72 -24.76
CA VAL A 747 -5.82 -4.01 -25.58
C VAL A 747 -7.18 -3.81 -24.88
N TYR A 748 -7.36 -4.37 -23.69
CA TYR A 748 -8.53 -4.19 -22.82
C TYR A 748 -8.16 -3.45 -21.53
N SER A 749 -6.95 -2.89 -21.46
CA SER A 749 -6.49 -2.13 -20.30
C SER A 749 -7.20 -0.78 -20.22
N ARG A 750 -7.45 -0.29 -18.99
CA ARG A 750 -8.09 1.02 -18.77
C ARG A 750 -7.31 2.11 -19.52
N HIS A 751 -8.04 2.88 -20.32
CA HIS A 751 -7.53 3.94 -21.20
C HIS A 751 -6.49 3.53 -22.28
N TYR A 752 -6.45 2.25 -22.68
CA TYR A 752 -5.53 1.78 -23.73
C TYR A 752 -5.57 2.62 -25.02
N GLU A 753 -6.76 2.91 -25.55
CA GLU A 753 -6.89 3.67 -26.80
C GLU A 753 -6.50 5.17 -26.62
N ASP A 754 -6.71 5.75 -25.43
CA ASP A 754 -6.27 7.12 -25.10
C ASP A 754 -4.75 7.25 -25.05
N TYR A 755 -4.06 6.45 -24.21
CA TYR A 755 -2.61 6.60 -24.04
C TYR A 755 -1.83 6.10 -25.25
N LEU A 756 -2.36 5.12 -25.99
CA LEU A 756 -1.79 4.72 -27.27
C LEU A 756 -1.81 5.89 -28.27
N ALA A 757 -2.96 6.57 -28.44
CA ALA A 757 -3.06 7.70 -29.35
C ALA A 757 -2.16 8.87 -28.92
N LEU A 758 -2.07 9.14 -27.61
CA LEU A 758 -1.22 10.17 -27.04
C LEU A 758 0.28 9.90 -27.31
N LEU A 759 0.76 8.69 -27.00
CA LEU A 759 2.17 8.33 -27.13
C LEU A 759 2.58 8.10 -28.60
N SER A 760 1.69 7.56 -29.44
CA SER A 760 1.96 7.38 -30.89
C SER A 760 2.13 8.70 -31.65
N SER A 761 1.85 9.86 -31.02
CA SER A 761 2.04 11.19 -31.63
C SER A 761 3.49 11.71 -31.60
N TYR A 762 4.43 10.96 -31.02
CA TYR A 762 5.85 11.33 -30.87
C TYR A 762 6.77 10.67 -31.91
N ARG A 763 8.04 11.12 -32.02
CA ARG A 763 9.03 10.64 -33.01
C ARG A 763 9.23 9.12 -32.95
N GLU A 764 9.64 8.62 -31.79
CA GLU A 764 9.77 7.20 -31.44
C GLU A 764 9.46 7.04 -29.94
N VAL A 765 8.93 5.88 -29.56
CA VAL A 765 8.57 5.53 -28.19
C VAL A 765 9.22 4.21 -27.79
N TYR A 766 10.14 4.25 -26.82
CA TYR A 766 10.81 3.08 -26.25
C TYR A 766 10.18 2.71 -24.92
N ALA A 767 9.42 1.62 -24.90
CA ALA A 767 8.58 1.21 -23.78
C ALA A 767 9.22 0.09 -22.95
N TRP A 768 9.84 0.49 -21.84
CA TRP A 768 10.57 -0.39 -20.92
C TRP A 768 9.66 -0.90 -19.80
N ASN A 769 9.72 -2.21 -19.54
CA ASN A 769 8.91 -2.89 -18.53
C ASN A 769 9.64 -4.07 -17.87
N GLY A 770 9.15 -4.50 -16.70
CA GLY A 770 9.60 -5.70 -15.98
C GLY A 770 8.52 -6.79 -16.03
N HIS A 771 8.09 -7.27 -14.86
CA HIS A 771 6.92 -8.12 -14.59
C HIS A 771 6.98 -9.56 -15.15
N ASN A 772 7.54 -9.73 -16.35
CA ASN A 772 7.55 -10.99 -17.09
C ASN A 772 8.70 -11.92 -16.71
N HIS A 773 9.64 -11.46 -15.87
CA HIS A 773 10.88 -12.12 -15.47
C HIS A 773 11.66 -12.75 -16.65
N THR A 774 11.64 -12.10 -17.81
CA THR A 774 12.32 -12.54 -19.05
C THR A 774 12.63 -11.33 -19.92
N ASN A 775 13.80 -11.32 -20.56
CA ASN A 775 14.12 -10.32 -21.57
C ASN A 775 13.29 -10.56 -22.85
N PHE A 776 12.73 -9.50 -23.44
CA PHE A 776 12.21 -9.55 -24.83
C PHE A 776 12.20 -8.17 -25.47
N TYR A 777 12.26 -8.13 -26.80
CA TYR A 777 12.05 -6.92 -27.61
C TYR A 777 10.98 -7.15 -28.68
N TYR A 778 10.18 -6.13 -28.97
CA TYR A 778 9.17 -6.15 -30.03
C TYR A 778 8.96 -4.77 -30.66
N ASN A 779 9.29 -4.64 -31.93
CA ASN A 779 9.12 -3.42 -32.72
C ASN A 779 7.78 -3.44 -33.48
N TYR A 780 7.02 -2.35 -33.48
CA TYR A 780 5.75 -2.26 -34.21
C TYR A 780 5.90 -2.00 -35.71
N LYS A 781 7.07 -1.53 -36.15
CA LYS A 781 7.36 -1.11 -37.53
C LYS A 781 7.07 -2.22 -38.53
N GLY A 782 6.20 -1.93 -39.50
CA GLY A 782 5.76 -2.87 -40.53
C GLY A 782 4.73 -3.92 -40.10
N LYS A 783 4.32 -3.98 -38.82
CA LYS A 783 3.38 -4.99 -38.32
C LYS A 783 1.93 -4.53 -38.34
N LYS A 784 1.03 -5.44 -38.70
CA LYS A 784 -0.43 -5.21 -38.67
C LYS A 784 -0.98 -5.32 -37.24
N THR A 785 -1.20 -4.19 -36.58
CA THR A 785 -1.93 -4.10 -35.30
C THR A 785 -3.30 -3.44 -35.51
N LYS A 786 -4.26 -3.63 -34.59
CA LYS A 786 -5.62 -3.04 -34.68
C LYS A 786 -5.61 -1.50 -34.76
N HIS A 787 -4.56 -0.87 -34.24
CA HIS A 787 -4.48 0.58 -34.03
C HIS A 787 -3.31 1.29 -34.73
N GLY A 788 -2.30 0.56 -35.24
CA GLY A 788 -1.28 1.10 -36.15
C GLY A 788 -0.34 2.16 -35.56
N ALA A 789 0.56 1.76 -34.66
CA ALA A 789 1.56 2.63 -34.03
C ALA A 789 3.00 2.20 -34.38
N PRO A 790 3.51 2.48 -35.60
CA PRO A 790 4.76 1.90 -36.13
C PRO A 790 6.05 2.42 -35.49
N ASN A 791 5.94 3.45 -34.65
CA ASN A 791 6.96 4.16 -33.89
C ASN A 791 7.06 3.69 -32.42
N ILE A 792 6.46 2.54 -32.08
CA ILE A 792 6.53 1.95 -30.74
C ILE A 792 7.46 0.74 -30.72
N GLN A 793 8.38 0.73 -29.77
CA GLN A 793 9.35 -0.35 -29.54
C GLN A 793 9.25 -0.78 -28.08
N CYS A 794 8.90 -2.04 -27.83
CA CYS A 794 8.74 -2.59 -26.48
C CYS A 794 10.00 -3.34 -26.05
N ILE A 795 10.45 -3.13 -24.82
CA ILE A 795 11.61 -3.81 -24.20
C ILE A 795 11.20 -4.30 -22.80
N SER A 796 11.27 -5.61 -22.57
CA SER A 796 11.11 -6.23 -21.25
C SER A 796 12.47 -6.60 -20.69
N VAL A 797 12.63 -6.42 -19.38
CA VAL A 797 13.83 -6.76 -18.62
C VAL A 797 13.57 -7.98 -17.74
N THR A 798 14.53 -8.89 -17.64
CA THR A 798 14.47 -10.06 -16.77
C THR A 798 14.68 -9.72 -15.29
N ARG A 799 14.34 -10.66 -14.40
CA ARG A 799 14.43 -10.45 -12.95
C ARG A 799 15.89 -10.39 -12.49
N CYS A 800 16.30 -9.26 -11.89
CA CYS A 800 17.71 -9.01 -11.61
C CYS A 800 18.35 -9.98 -10.61
N THR A 801 17.58 -10.42 -9.60
CA THR A 801 17.98 -11.40 -8.59
C THR A 801 17.72 -12.86 -9.03
N GLY A 802 17.53 -13.12 -10.32
CA GLY A 802 17.44 -14.45 -10.91
C GLY A 802 16.13 -15.17 -10.59
N ALA A 803 16.12 -16.50 -10.68
CA ALA A 803 14.88 -17.27 -10.64
C ALA A 803 14.06 -17.09 -9.35
N LEU A 804 12.77 -16.76 -9.51
CA LEU A 804 11.88 -16.36 -8.43
C LEU A 804 11.80 -17.39 -7.29
N ARG A 805 12.02 -16.92 -6.05
CA ARG A 805 12.10 -17.70 -4.80
C ARG A 805 13.28 -18.66 -4.66
N PHE A 806 14.15 -18.73 -5.65
CA PHE A 806 15.39 -19.49 -5.57
C PHE A 806 16.61 -18.55 -5.46
N ASN A 807 16.53 -17.37 -6.09
CA ASN A 807 17.47 -16.25 -5.94
C ASN A 807 18.95 -16.59 -6.19
N ALA A 808 19.20 -17.66 -6.94
CA ALA A 808 20.53 -18.08 -7.39
C ALA A 808 20.94 -17.35 -8.69
N TYR A 809 22.20 -17.56 -9.08
CA TYR A 809 22.92 -16.90 -10.18
C TYR A 809 22.30 -17.01 -11.59
N LEU A 810 21.20 -17.75 -11.79
CA LEU A 810 20.46 -17.87 -13.05
C LEU A 810 18.97 -17.54 -12.91
N GLY A 811 18.40 -16.90 -13.92
CA GLY A 811 16.97 -16.84 -14.25
C GLY A 811 16.42 -18.18 -14.73
N ALA A 812 15.09 -18.28 -14.84
CA ALA A 812 14.39 -19.54 -15.16
C ALA A 812 14.59 -20.02 -16.62
N ASP A 813 15.09 -19.13 -17.46
CA ASP A 813 15.45 -19.24 -18.87
C ASP A 813 16.97 -19.40 -19.09
N GLY A 814 17.77 -19.48 -18.02
CA GLY A 814 19.22 -19.65 -18.08
C GLY A 814 20.05 -18.37 -18.23
N GLU A 815 19.40 -17.21 -18.39
CA GLU A 815 20.08 -15.90 -18.32
C GLU A 815 20.70 -15.73 -16.92
N PRO A 816 21.95 -15.24 -16.77
CA PRO A 816 22.51 -14.97 -15.45
C PRO A 816 21.73 -13.90 -14.69
N GLN A 817 21.91 -13.79 -13.36
CA GLN A 817 21.55 -12.57 -12.62
C GLN A 817 22.15 -11.34 -13.30
N GLY A 818 21.41 -10.23 -13.37
CA GLY A 818 21.80 -9.09 -14.21
C GLY A 818 20.76 -8.00 -14.37
N TYR A 819 20.98 -7.10 -15.32
CA TYR A 819 20.07 -6.00 -15.68
C TYR A 819 20.39 -5.53 -17.10
N MET A 820 19.51 -4.76 -17.71
CA MET A 820 19.77 -4.17 -19.02
C MET A 820 20.53 -2.84 -18.86
N VAL A 821 21.47 -2.57 -19.76
CA VAL A 821 22.15 -1.26 -19.83
C VAL A 821 21.72 -0.56 -21.10
N LEU A 822 21.12 0.62 -20.95
CA LEU A 822 20.79 1.55 -22.01
C LEU A 822 21.88 2.63 -22.10
N ASN A 823 22.52 2.76 -23.25
CA ASN A 823 23.41 3.88 -23.57
C ASN A 823 22.70 4.83 -24.52
N VAL A 824 22.85 6.13 -24.25
CA VAL A 824 22.32 7.22 -25.07
C VAL A 824 23.48 8.09 -25.53
N ALA A 825 23.52 8.40 -26.83
CA ALA A 825 24.48 9.33 -27.43
C ALA A 825 23.72 10.36 -28.28
N GLY A 826 23.45 11.53 -27.71
CA GLY A 826 22.48 12.48 -28.25
C GLY A 826 21.07 11.87 -28.30
N ASP A 827 20.61 11.54 -29.50
CA ASP A 827 19.31 10.92 -29.75
C ASP A 827 19.37 9.44 -30.16
N SER A 828 20.57 8.87 -30.20
CA SER A 828 20.79 7.47 -30.57
C SER A 828 20.84 6.58 -29.33
N LEU A 829 19.92 5.60 -29.26
CA LEU A 829 19.82 4.63 -28.17
C LEU A 829 20.41 3.29 -28.58
N SER A 830 21.14 2.64 -27.67
CA SER A 830 21.58 1.23 -27.81
C SER A 830 21.55 0.52 -26.47
N TRP A 831 21.36 -0.80 -26.46
CA TRP A 831 21.27 -1.57 -25.21
C TRP A 831 21.85 -2.99 -25.29
N TYR A 832 22.27 -3.53 -24.15
CA TYR A 832 22.78 -4.89 -24.00
C TYR A 832 22.48 -5.45 -22.59
N TYR A 833 22.61 -6.77 -22.40
CA TYR A 833 22.41 -7.39 -21.09
C TYR A 833 23.70 -7.38 -20.26
N LYS A 834 23.63 -6.91 -19.01
CA LYS A 834 24.75 -6.93 -18.06
C LYS A 834 24.53 -8.05 -17.05
N SER A 835 25.21 -9.18 -17.25
CA SER A 835 25.31 -10.25 -16.25
C SER A 835 26.21 -9.87 -15.07
N VAL A 836 25.74 -10.07 -13.84
CA VAL A 836 26.45 -9.78 -12.58
C VAL A 836 27.81 -10.48 -12.57
N GLY A 837 28.87 -9.73 -12.26
CA GLY A 837 30.25 -10.24 -12.20
C GLY A 837 30.93 -10.38 -13.56
N HIS A 838 30.27 -10.03 -14.68
CA HIS A 838 30.79 -10.18 -16.04
C HIS A 838 30.81 -8.86 -16.83
N GLY A 839 31.64 -8.80 -17.87
CA GLY A 839 31.70 -7.68 -18.82
C GLY A 839 30.59 -7.72 -19.86
N ARG A 840 30.46 -6.64 -20.66
CA ARG A 840 29.47 -6.53 -21.76
C ARG A 840 29.52 -7.71 -22.72
N ASP A 841 30.69 -8.24 -23.00
CA ASP A 841 30.90 -9.18 -24.12
C ASP A 841 30.26 -10.56 -23.87
N MET A 842 29.85 -10.85 -22.62
CA MET A 842 29.16 -12.08 -22.25
C MET A 842 27.64 -11.96 -22.51
N GLN A 843 27.22 -12.11 -23.77
CA GLN A 843 25.79 -12.17 -24.15
C GLN A 843 25.26 -13.60 -24.34
N MET A 844 26.07 -14.65 -24.17
CA MET A 844 25.67 -16.04 -24.44
C MET A 844 26.44 -17.09 -23.64
N ARG A 845 25.86 -18.30 -23.53
CA ARG A 845 26.54 -19.52 -23.08
C ARG A 845 26.25 -20.68 -24.02
N ALA A 846 27.28 -21.47 -24.32
CA ALA A 846 27.19 -22.61 -25.23
C ALA A 846 27.46 -23.95 -24.51
N TYR A 847 26.96 -25.01 -25.13
CA TYR A 847 26.94 -26.38 -24.63
C TYR A 847 27.51 -27.32 -25.70
N PRO A 848 28.50 -28.16 -25.35
CA PRO A 848 29.08 -29.10 -26.30
C PRO A 848 28.15 -30.30 -26.57
N PRO A 849 28.39 -31.09 -27.65
CA PRO A 849 27.56 -32.23 -28.03
C PRO A 849 27.30 -33.27 -26.94
N GLN A 850 28.21 -33.43 -25.98
CA GLN A 850 28.06 -34.35 -24.83
C GLN A 850 27.01 -33.88 -23.81
N ARG A 851 26.59 -32.61 -23.86
CA ARG A 851 25.55 -32.03 -22.99
C ARG A 851 24.16 -32.05 -23.65
N THR A 852 24.06 -32.39 -24.94
CA THR A 852 22.80 -32.50 -25.70
C THR A 852 22.47 -33.96 -26.02
N SER A 853 21.19 -34.26 -26.25
CA SER A 853 20.74 -35.64 -26.54
C SER A 853 20.79 -36.01 -28.03
N ASP A 854 21.03 -35.05 -28.93
CA ASP A 854 21.11 -35.24 -30.38
C ASP A 854 22.52 -35.03 -30.97
N GLY A 855 23.51 -34.72 -30.11
CA GLY A 855 24.89 -34.48 -30.49
C GLY A 855 25.11 -33.15 -31.22
N CYS A 856 24.26 -32.15 -30.97
CA CYS A 856 24.44 -30.78 -31.45
C CYS A 856 25.19 -29.92 -30.43
N VAL A 857 25.95 -28.92 -30.90
CA VAL A 857 26.27 -27.76 -30.07
C VAL A 857 24.99 -26.94 -29.92
N LEU A 858 24.68 -26.52 -28.70
CA LEU A 858 23.52 -25.70 -28.33
C LEU A 858 24.03 -24.40 -27.70
N VAL A 859 23.36 -23.26 -27.92
CA VAL A 859 23.70 -21.97 -27.33
C VAL A 859 22.45 -21.25 -26.87
N ASN A 860 22.53 -20.63 -25.69
CA ASN A 860 21.53 -19.71 -25.14
C ASN A 860 22.07 -18.28 -25.31
N ILE A 861 21.35 -17.41 -26.03
CA ILE A 861 21.79 -16.04 -26.37
C ILE A 861 20.84 -15.04 -25.73
N TRP A 862 21.30 -14.43 -24.64
CA TRP A 862 20.49 -13.58 -23.76
C TRP A 862 20.12 -12.28 -24.47
N ASN A 863 18.88 -11.80 -24.27
CA ASN A 863 18.34 -10.61 -24.95
C ASN A 863 18.37 -10.64 -26.52
N TRP A 864 18.67 -11.79 -27.15
CA TRP A 864 18.54 -11.93 -28.62
C TRP A 864 17.10 -11.71 -29.08
N SER A 865 16.92 -11.01 -30.20
CA SER A 865 15.60 -10.56 -30.66
C SER A 865 15.55 -10.18 -32.13
N GLU A 866 14.35 -9.84 -32.64
CA GLU A 866 14.05 -9.48 -34.04
C GLU A 866 14.78 -8.22 -34.53
N GLY A 867 16.05 -8.40 -34.94
CA GLY A 867 16.97 -7.36 -35.37
C GLY A 867 18.44 -7.77 -35.19
N TRP A 868 18.71 -8.74 -34.31
CA TRP A 868 19.98 -9.46 -34.24
C TRP A 868 20.15 -10.35 -35.48
N SER A 869 21.40 -10.71 -35.79
CA SER A 869 21.69 -11.75 -36.78
C SER A 869 21.22 -13.12 -36.26
N MET A 870 21.00 -14.08 -37.17
CA MET A 870 21.06 -15.47 -36.78
C MET A 870 22.49 -15.82 -36.34
N PRO A 871 22.68 -16.65 -35.29
CA PRO A 871 24.00 -17.10 -34.88
C PRO A 871 24.63 -18.05 -35.90
N GLN A 872 25.94 -17.88 -36.15
CA GLN A 872 26.73 -18.67 -37.10
C GLN A 872 27.73 -19.57 -36.38
N TRP A 873 27.84 -20.82 -36.83
CA TRP A 873 28.86 -21.77 -36.41
C TRP A 873 30.07 -21.70 -37.33
N CYS A 874 31.25 -21.49 -36.75
CA CYS A 874 32.51 -21.34 -37.46
C CYS A 874 33.49 -22.47 -37.09
N GLU A 875 34.01 -23.17 -38.08
CA GLU A 875 35.00 -24.24 -37.91
C GLU A 875 36.35 -23.75 -38.48
N GLY A 876 37.42 -23.82 -37.69
CA GLY A 876 38.71 -23.22 -38.06
C GLY A 876 38.66 -21.70 -38.32
N GLY A 877 37.66 -21.01 -37.75
CA GLY A 877 37.41 -19.57 -37.96
C GLY A 877 36.57 -19.22 -39.20
N VAL A 878 36.19 -20.20 -40.02
CA VAL A 878 35.37 -20.04 -41.23
C VAL A 878 33.91 -20.38 -40.92
N PRO A 879 32.92 -19.51 -41.20
CA PRO A 879 31.50 -19.85 -41.06
C PRO A 879 31.10 -21.02 -41.97
N VAL A 880 30.53 -22.08 -41.39
CA VAL A 880 30.09 -23.29 -42.13
C VAL A 880 28.58 -23.51 -42.09
N ALA A 881 27.88 -22.99 -41.07
CA ALA A 881 26.44 -23.15 -40.92
C ALA A 881 25.80 -22.00 -40.13
N GLU A 882 24.55 -21.69 -40.45
CA GLU A 882 23.65 -20.94 -39.56
C GLU A 882 23.04 -21.90 -38.52
N MET A 883 23.00 -21.49 -37.26
CA MET A 883 22.43 -22.30 -36.18
C MET A 883 20.91 -22.16 -36.15
N GLN A 884 20.20 -23.28 -36.01
CA GLN A 884 18.74 -23.33 -36.07
C GLN A 884 18.13 -23.10 -34.69
N SER A 885 17.03 -22.34 -34.60
CA SER A 885 16.33 -22.14 -33.33
C SER A 885 15.86 -23.49 -32.74
N ALA A 886 16.03 -23.65 -31.43
CA ALA A 886 15.81 -24.91 -30.71
C ALA A 886 15.00 -24.70 -29.42
N PRO A 887 13.69 -24.36 -29.50
CA PRO A 887 12.85 -24.10 -28.33
C PRO A 887 12.92 -25.22 -27.29
N GLY A 888 13.15 -24.84 -26.03
CA GLY A 888 13.43 -25.77 -24.95
C GLY A 888 13.79 -25.04 -23.65
N VAL A 889 14.32 -25.79 -22.68
CA VAL A 889 14.77 -25.27 -21.38
C VAL A 889 16.30 -25.22 -21.34
N ASP A 890 16.86 -24.25 -20.64
CA ASP A 890 18.31 -24.13 -20.46
C ASP A 890 18.90 -25.35 -19.72
N PRO A 891 19.97 -25.99 -20.24
CA PRO A 891 20.56 -27.17 -19.62
C PRO A 891 21.13 -26.95 -18.21
N ASP A 892 21.77 -25.82 -17.92
CA ASP A 892 22.35 -25.60 -16.57
C ASP A 892 21.24 -25.27 -15.58
N TYR A 893 20.27 -24.45 -16.00
CA TYR A 893 19.10 -24.16 -15.19
C TYR A 893 18.29 -25.42 -14.88
N TYR A 894 18.20 -26.36 -15.83
CA TYR A 894 17.52 -27.64 -15.59
C TYR A 894 18.20 -28.49 -14.51
N ASP A 895 19.52 -28.59 -14.50
CA ASP A 895 20.27 -29.33 -13.46
C ASP A 895 20.19 -28.59 -12.10
N LEU A 896 20.37 -27.26 -12.13
CA LEU A 896 20.23 -26.39 -10.97
C LEU A 896 18.83 -26.51 -10.35
N PHE A 897 17.78 -26.59 -11.17
CA PHE A 897 16.41 -26.85 -10.74
C PHE A 897 16.23 -28.24 -10.09
N GLN A 898 17.01 -29.26 -10.44
CA GLN A 898 16.93 -30.56 -9.74
C GLN A 898 17.39 -30.48 -8.28
N THR A 899 18.25 -29.51 -7.93
CA THR A 899 18.64 -29.25 -6.53
C THR A 899 17.48 -28.69 -5.69
N VAL A 900 16.44 -28.11 -6.32
CA VAL A 900 15.34 -27.44 -5.62
C VAL A 900 14.34 -28.44 -5.04
N THR A 901 14.55 -28.81 -3.78
CA THR A 901 13.69 -29.73 -3.01
C THR A 901 12.43 -29.07 -2.42
N ASN A 902 12.45 -27.76 -2.17
CA ASN A 902 11.31 -27.05 -1.60
C ASN A 902 10.14 -26.97 -2.60
N LYS A 903 9.01 -27.60 -2.28
CA LYS A 903 7.82 -27.67 -3.15
C LYS A 903 7.26 -26.30 -3.57
N THR A 904 7.36 -25.29 -2.70
CA THR A 904 6.90 -23.93 -3.00
C THR A 904 7.85 -23.25 -3.95
N THR A 905 9.16 -23.26 -3.68
CA THR A 905 10.18 -22.72 -4.58
C THR A 905 10.12 -23.39 -5.95
N ARG A 906 10.08 -24.73 -5.99
CA ARG A 906 9.96 -25.55 -7.22
C ARG A 906 8.67 -25.28 -8.04
N LYS A 907 7.66 -24.60 -7.48
CA LYS A 907 6.50 -24.10 -8.23
C LYS A 907 6.81 -22.80 -8.99
N TYR A 908 7.56 -21.88 -8.37
CA TYR A 908 7.85 -20.54 -8.91
C TYR A 908 9.10 -20.50 -9.77
N CYS A 909 10.12 -21.31 -9.47
CA CYS A 909 11.38 -21.38 -10.19
C CYS A 909 11.41 -22.53 -11.23
N LYS A 910 10.30 -22.78 -11.93
CA LYS A 910 10.27 -23.82 -12.98
C LYS A 910 11.13 -23.37 -14.17
N PRO A 911 11.91 -24.27 -14.82
CA PRO A 911 12.57 -23.96 -16.07
C PRO A 911 11.56 -23.48 -17.12
N SER A 912 11.89 -22.40 -17.81
CA SER A 912 11.06 -21.78 -18.83
C SER A 912 11.49 -22.22 -20.23
N ASP A 913 10.49 -22.41 -21.08
CA ASP A 913 10.56 -22.60 -22.52
C ASP A 913 10.87 -21.29 -23.30
N LYS A 914 11.02 -20.17 -22.61
CA LYS A 914 11.44 -18.86 -23.17
C LYS A 914 12.95 -18.72 -23.39
N ALA A 915 13.76 -19.71 -23.01
CA ALA A 915 15.22 -19.68 -23.22
C ALA A 915 15.54 -19.52 -24.72
N VAL A 916 16.42 -18.57 -25.05
CA VAL A 916 16.63 -18.15 -26.44
C VAL A 916 17.71 -19.02 -27.09
N LEU A 917 17.29 -20.25 -27.38
CA LEU A 917 18.15 -21.37 -27.75
C LEU A 917 18.31 -21.56 -29.26
N PHE A 918 19.54 -21.80 -29.70
CA PHE A 918 19.90 -22.21 -31.06
C PHE A 918 20.84 -23.41 -31.05
N LYS A 919 20.80 -24.26 -32.08
CA LYS A 919 21.68 -25.44 -32.20
C LYS A 919 22.23 -25.69 -33.60
N VAL A 920 23.34 -26.40 -33.65
CA VAL A 920 24.01 -26.85 -34.88
C VAL A 920 24.65 -28.22 -34.66
N LYS A 921 24.71 -29.04 -35.70
CA LYS A 921 25.50 -30.28 -35.66
C LYS A 921 26.88 -30.02 -36.27
N PRO A 922 27.99 -30.14 -35.51
CA PRO A 922 29.34 -29.94 -36.04
C PRO A 922 29.67 -30.93 -37.17
N SER A 923 30.64 -30.57 -38.01
CA SER A 923 31.14 -31.45 -39.07
C SER A 923 31.80 -32.73 -38.51
N PRO A 924 31.77 -33.86 -39.23
CA PRO A 924 32.40 -35.10 -38.78
C PRO A 924 33.89 -34.92 -38.46
N GLY A 925 34.28 -35.25 -37.23
CA GLY A 925 35.66 -35.12 -36.74
C GLY A 925 36.02 -33.77 -36.11
N VAL A 926 35.09 -32.79 -36.11
CA VAL A 926 35.29 -31.51 -35.42
C VAL A 926 35.04 -31.67 -33.92
N ASN A 927 35.94 -31.10 -33.12
CA ASN A 927 35.90 -31.07 -31.65
C ASN A 927 35.89 -29.66 -31.06
N SER A 928 35.90 -28.62 -31.90
CA SER A 928 35.96 -27.22 -31.48
C SER A 928 35.53 -26.26 -32.59
N GLY A 929 35.04 -25.08 -32.20
CA GLY A 929 34.61 -24.03 -33.12
C GLY A 929 34.07 -22.79 -32.40
N THR A 930 33.81 -21.73 -33.16
CA THR A 930 33.37 -20.42 -32.65
C THR A 930 31.92 -20.18 -33.04
N ILE A 931 31.09 -19.73 -32.11
CA ILE A 931 29.77 -19.17 -32.38
C ILE A 931 29.91 -17.66 -32.53
N ARG A 932 29.39 -17.08 -33.61
CA ARG A 932 29.31 -15.62 -33.81
C ARG A 932 27.87 -15.16 -33.95
N VAL A 933 27.54 -14.02 -33.36
CA VAL A 933 26.23 -13.37 -33.51
C VAL A 933 26.39 -11.84 -33.44
N THR A 934 25.62 -11.10 -34.23
CA THR A 934 25.63 -9.63 -34.22
C THR A 934 24.34 -9.10 -33.61
N ASP A 935 24.40 -8.13 -32.69
CA ASP A 935 23.20 -7.47 -32.19
C ASP A 935 22.59 -6.48 -33.19
N MET A 936 21.37 -6.02 -32.87
CA MET A 936 20.64 -5.02 -33.65
C MET A 936 21.31 -3.63 -33.72
N PHE A 937 22.44 -3.43 -33.04
CA PHE A 937 23.26 -2.21 -33.08
C PHE A 937 24.59 -2.43 -33.83
N GLY A 938 24.82 -3.62 -34.38
CA GLY A 938 26.00 -3.94 -35.19
C GLY A 938 27.20 -4.45 -34.39
N VAL A 939 27.05 -4.80 -33.11
CA VAL A 939 28.15 -5.35 -32.31
C VAL A 939 28.18 -6.87 -32.44
N GLU A 940 29.32 -7.43 -32.88
CA GLU A 940 29.55 -8.87 -32.94
C GLU A 940 30.03 -9.41 -31.58
N TYR A 941 29.41 -10.49 -31.12
CA TYR A 941 29.83 -11.29 -29.99
C TYR A 941 30.30 -12.66 -30.49
N SER A 942 31.46 -13.12 -30.00
CA SER A 942 32.05 -14.42 -30.34
C SER A 942 32.22 -15.28 -29.08
N LEU A 943 31.94 -16.58 -29.18
CA LEU A 943 32.16 -17.56 -28.11
C LEU A 943 32.77 -18.85 -28.67
N ASP A 944 33.96 -19.21 -28.20
CA ASP A 944 34.62 -20.47 -28.55
C ASP A 944 34.10 -21.64 -27.70
N VAL A 945 34.01 -22.81 -28.32
CA VAL A 945 33.50 -24.06 -27.72
C VAL A 945 34.43 -25.22 -28.11
N SER A 946 34.76 -26.11 -27.17
CA SER A 946 35.64 -27.27 -27.41
C SER A 946 35.26 -28.47 -26.52
N TRP A 947 35.49 -29.70 -26.97
CA TRP A 947 35.07 -30.93 -26.28
C TRP A 947 35.83 -32.21 -26.67
#